data_AF-A0A0L0W3Z7-F1
#
_entry.id   AF-A0A0L0W3Z7-F1
#
_cell.length_a   1.000
_cell.length_b   1.000
_cell.length_c   1.000
_cell.angle_alpha   90.00
_cell.angle_beta   90.00
_cell.angle_gamma   90.00
#
_symmetry.space_group_name_H-M   'P 1'
#
loop_
_entity.id
_entity.type
_entity.pdbx_description
1 polymer ?
#
loop_
_entity_poly.entity_id
_entity_poly.type
_entity_poly.pdbx_seq_one_letter_code
_entity_poly.pdbx_strand_id
1 'polypeptide(L)'
;MSGTTTDQDSRTELPSSASFLVDALPGQPPSTTKSIVQYAGHLPSHPPSTLNPRPDSHLWFWLIRSKHIADRQKFVIWFNGGPGCSSAEGALMEIGPLTPNPNSKPGKPIELIESKISWSEYANLLFIDQPAGTGYSFVNIGDDVRELAEAAEQVVVFMKNFYKVFPEFSKIDTYLAGESFAGQYIPYFAQAILDTAALSTPLIGLIMGNPWLNPKIQYLSYLDFAYEKGLIVKGTSSAKEAEKAFEKCEKALRRTTESSRILVSPCESGLQSILDAGAKVINGTKMTPVAYNITEMSAGAAIDWPTNNQNLKAYLIQNSTVTALHATAKIGQWTLCNDTIGKEMWAPKSAPSSTLMTGLLKKLKVIIYAGDQDYMCNSLGLNRSINDLEWNGQKGWGFKNNNNPINQDLDSKNSKRKGSDVQQQAVLPQDYYVNGTKIGTWTEARGLSFVKFDYASHLVPVDAAYAAHDMLLRFIGVDIIKAAGPMSSISSQIGDIEDERTGILMKILSNGTLINQDKLMVKIDPEQNESNLSLLGGPVPILETVEERQAYYGPRQTITLFLFLSSLILGLVLLFKWRRRRRRNRQPVLPIRKKNNKRKNKDQLKSICLESSPSRSRTSISRLSSTSSPTYHHHPRTNPNRTIVDDNNNDQAQSLVDHHHHHHQDQSSSLISSKNSTPIRASLSHHHSLSQSQIFSLEDDDEDA
;
A
#
# COMPACT_ATOMS: atom_id res chain seq x y z
N MET A 1 46.22 18.83 41.59
CA MET A 1 44.87 18.21 41.74
C MET A 1 44.43 17.77 40.37
N SER A 2 44.21 16.47 40.17
CA SER A 2 43.71 15.93 38.90
C SER A 2 42.18 15.94 38.93
N GLY A 3 41.55 16.73 38.06
CA GLY A 3 40.10 16.77 37.90
C GLY A 3 39.68 15.87 36.74
N THR A 4 39.36 14.61 37.04
CA THR A 4 38.75 13.71 36.06
C THR A 4 37.31 14.14 35.78
N THR A 5 37.06 14.69 34.59
CA THR A 5 35.71 14.81 34.04
C THR A 5 35.19 13.41 33.72
N THR A 6 34.27 12.92 34.55
CA THR A 6 33.57 11.65 34.32
C THR A 6 32.60 11.81 33.17
N ASP A 7 33.02 11.38 31.98
CA ASP A 7 32.17 11.22 30.81
C ASP A 7 31.21 10.04 31.04
N GLN A 8 30.09 10.30 31.74
CA GLN A 8 29.01 9.32 31.91
C GLN A 8 28.18 9.23 30.63
N ASP A 9 28.79 8.69 29.58
CA ASP A 9 28.09 7.98 28.52
C ASP A 9 27.44 6.74 29.15
N SER A 10 26.22 6.88 29.66
CA SER A 10 25.42 5.77 30.17
C SER A 10 24.97 4.91 28.99
N ARG A 11 25.89 4.09 28.48
CA ARG A 11 25.58 3.05 27.50
C ARG A 11 24.61 2.09 28.15
N THR A 12 23.34 2.25 27.84
CA THR A 12 22.33 1.22 28.10
C THR A 12 22.81 -0.05 27.43
N GLU A 13 23.21 -1.04 28.22
CA GLU A 13 23.69 -2.32 27.72
C GLU A 13 22.56 -2.96 26.91
N LEU A 14 22.83 -3.30 25.65
CA LEU A 14 21.81 -3.87 24.79
C LEU A 14 21.44 -5.28 25.27
N PRO A 15 20.15 -5.63 25.34
CA PRO A 15 19.76 -6.98 25.76
C PRO A 15 20.32 -8.06 24.84
N SER A 16 20.54 -9.26 25.38
CA SER A 16 20.91 -10.43 24.58
C SER A 16 19.81 -10.81 23.59
N SER A 17 20.15 -11.48 22.49
CA SER A 17 19.16 -11.97 21.52
C SER A 17 18.09 -12.88 22.14
N ALA A 18 18.43 -13.64 23.19
CA ALA A 18 17.50 -14.47 23.94
C ALA A 18 16.39 -13.66 24.63
N SER A 19 16.67 -12.42 25.02
CA SER A 19 15.70 -11.51 25.66
C SER A 19 14.57 -11.06 24.71
N PHE A 20 14.75 -11.23 23.40
CA PHE A 20 13.77 -10.89 22.37
C PHE A 20 12.99 -12.12 21.86
N LEU A 21 13.27 -13.33 22.33
CA LEU A 21 12.65 -14.57 21.84
C LEU A 21 11.12 -14.55 22.06
N VAL A 22 10.34 -14.84 21.02
CA VAL A 22 8.87 -14.94 21.11
C VAL A 22 8.48 -16.42 21.16
N ASP A 23 8.25 -16.93 22.37
CA ASP A 23 7.96 -18.36 22.63
C ASP A 23 6.77 -18.87 21.79
N ALA A 24 5.64 -18.17 21.84
CA ALA A 24 4.46 -18.42 21.02
C ALA A 24 3.56 -17.17 21.01
N LEU A 25 2.90 -16.91 19.88
CA LEU A 25 1.87 -15.87 19.82
C LEU A 25 0.53 -16.40 20.37
N PRO A 26 -0.35 -15.54 20.93
CA PRO A 26 -1.70 -15.94 21.32
C PRO A 26 -2.46 -16.56 20.15
N GLY A 27 -3.04 -17.75 20.32
CA GLY A 27 -3.77 -18.44 19.25
C GLY A 27 -2.89 -19.01 18.13
N GLN A 28 -1.55 -19.02 18.26
CA GLN A 28 -0.66 -19.73 17.34
C GLN A 28 -0.90 -21.25 17.41
N PRO A 29 -0.96 -21.97 16.26
CA PRO A 29 -1.11 -23.43 16.26
C PRO A 29 0.10 -24.11 16.93
N PRO A 30 -0.10 -24.99 17.94
CA PRO A 30 1.01 -25.63 18.67
C PRO A 30 1.99 -26.45 17.82
N SER A 31 1.56 -26.89 16.64
CA SER A 31 2.40 -27.58 15.64
C SER A 31 3.47 -26.67 15.01
N THR A 32 3.28 -25.35 15.06
CA THR A 32 4.15 -24.37 14.40
C THR A 32 5.16 -23.72 15.35
N THR A 33 4.93 -23.80 16.66
CA THR A 33 5.77 -23.17 17.70
C THR A 33 7.24 -23.58 17.63
N LYS A 34 7.54 -24.80 17.15
CA LYS A 34 8.91 -25.29 16.97
C LYS A 34 9.52 -24.97 15.60
N SER A 35 8.70 -24.71 14.58
CA SER A 35 9.16 -24.48 13.20
C SER A 35 9.23 -23.00 12.83
N ILE A 36 8.52 -22.13 13.55
CA ILE A 36 8.56 -20.68 13.39
C ILE A 36 9.39 -20.10 14.54
N VAL A 37 10.69 -19.91 14.31
CA VAL A 37 11.60 -19.27 15.27
C VAL A 37 11.58 -17.77 15.03
N GLN A 38 11.23 -17.00 16.06
CA GLN A 38 10.91 -15.58 15.95
C GLN A 38 11.39 -14.78 17.17
N TYR A 39 11.78 -13.53 16.92
CA TYR A 39 12.25 -12.58 17.93
C TYR A 39 11.60 -11.22 17.68
N ALA A 40 11.16 -10.52 18.71
CA ALA A 40 10.55 -9.20 18.57
C ALA A 40 10.88 -8.30 19.77
N GLY A 41 10.72 -7.00 19.59
CA GLY A 41 10.89 -6.00 20.66
C GLY A 41 11.51 -4.70 20.15
N HIS A 42 11.95 -3.86 21.08
CA HIS A 42 12.48 -2.52 20.81
C HIS A 42 14.00 -2.45 20.83
N LEU A 43 14.59 -1.66 19.94
CA LEU A 43 16.00 -1.26 20.01
C LEU A 43 16.14 0.27 19.84
N PRO A 44 17.10 0.90 20.54
CA PRO A 44 17.37 2.33 20.39
C PRO A 44 17.72 2.69 18.94
N SER A 45 17.09 3.74 18.43
CA SER A 45 17.24 4.24 17.06
C SER A 45 17.59 5.72 16.97
N HIS A 46 17.57 6.48 18.08
CA HIS A 46 17.78 7.93 18.02
C HIS A 46 19.23 8.27 17.59
N PRO A 47 19.42 9.13 16.57
CA PRO A 47 20.74 9.68 16.24
C PRO A 47 21.36 10.44 17.42
N PRO A 48 22.69 10.65 17.45
CA PRO A 48 23.33 11.43 18.51
C PRO A 48 22.81 12.87 18.55
N SER A 49 22.12 13.24 19.64
CA SER A 49 21.50 14.56 19.82
C SER A 49 22.07 15.32 21.03
N THR A 50 22.17 16.63 20.87
CA THR A 50 22.62 17.58 21.90
C THR A 50 21.46 18.26 22.66
N LEU A 51 20.21 17.93 22.31
CA LEU A 51 19.02 18.46 22.97
C LEU A 51 18.91 17.98 24.43
N ASN A 52 18.22 18.75 25.27
CA ASN A 52 17.98 18.43 26.68
C ASN A 52 16.52 18.73 27.05
N PRO A 53 15.70 17.73 27.44
CA PRO A 53 16.02 16.31 27.51
C PRO A 53 16.43 15.74 26.14
N ARG A 54 17.33 14.76 26.13
CA ARG A 54 17.67 14.05 24.89
C ARG A 54 16.43 13.29 24.42
N PRO A 55 16.06 13.35 23.12
CA PRO A 55 15.01 12.49 22.61
C PRO A 55 15.45 11.04 22.70
N ASP A 56 14.47 10.17 22.87
CA ASP A 56 14.67 8.72 22.94
C ASP A 56 13.65 8.09 21.99
N SER A 57 14.14 7.61 20.86
CA SER A 57 13.36 6.93 19.84
C SER A 57 13.82 5.49 19.75
N HIS A 58 12.85 4.57 19.70
CA HIS A 58 13.10 3.14 19.55
C HIS A 58 12.25 2.62 18.41
N LEU A 59 12.89 1.92 17.47
CA LEU A 59 12.16 1.14 16.49
C LEU A 59 11.87 -0.24 17.07
N TRP A 60 10.62 -0.67 16.91
CA TRP A 60 10.20 -2.04 17.12
C TRP A 60 10.53 -2.88 15.89
N PHE A 61 10.93 -4.12 16.12
CA PHE A 61 11.20 -5.08 15.07
C PHE A 61 10.55 -6.43 15.34
N TRP A 62 10.38 -7.21 14.28
CA TRP A 62 10.04 -8.62 14.33
C TRP A 62 10.90 -9.40 13.34
N LEU A 63 11.83 -10.19 13.86
CA LEU A 63 12.65 -11.13 13.11
C LEU A 63 11.96 -12.49 13.07
N ILE A 64 11.78 -13.06 11.87
CA ILE A 64 11.33 -14.42 11.64
C ILE A 64 12.44 -15.16 10.88
N ARG A 65 12.93 -16.28 11.42
CA ARG A 65 14.01 -17.06 10.79
C ARG A 65 13.52 -17.78 9.53
N SER A 66 14.44 -17.99 8.59
CA SER A 66 14.21 -18.86 7.43
C SER A 66 13.97 -20.31 7.88
N LYS A 67 12.89 -20.92 7.42
CA LYS A 67 12.55 -22.33 7.70
C LYS A 67 13.48 -23.31 6.96
N HIS A 68 13.90 -22.95 5.76
CA HIS A 68 14.85 -23.71 4.94
C HIS A 68 16.02 -22.82 4.48
N ILE A 69 17.18 -23.44 4.32
CA ILE A 69 18.37 -22.82 3.71
C ILE A 69 18.62 -23.60 2.41
N ALA A 70 18.74 -22.88 1.29
CA ALA A 70 18.99 -23.46 -0.03
C ALA A 70 20.51 -23.57 -0.28
N ASP A 71 21.10 -22.64 -1.03
CA ASP A 71 22.54 -22.49 -1.19
C ASP A 71 23.19 -21.81 0.03
N ARG A 72 22.55 -20.76 0.54
CA ARG A 72 22.99 -19.96 1.70
C ARG A 72 21.81 -19.20 2.31
N GLN A 73 22.03 -18.62 3.48
CA GLN A 73 21.04 -17.77 4.13
C GLN A 73 20.81 -16.49 3.31
N LYS A 74 19.56 -16.00 3.34
CA LYS A 74 19.12 -14.73 2.75
C LYS A 74 18.46 -13.90 3.85
N PHE A 75 18.57 -12.58 3.76
CA PHE A 75 17.99 -11.66 4.73
C PHE A 75 17.18 -10.58 4.03
N VAL A 76 15.89 -10.49 4.31
CA VAL A 76 14.96 -9.53 3.73
C VAL A 76 14.43 -8.65 4.85
N ILE A 77 14.68 -7.35 4.78
CA ILE A 77 14.17 -6.36 5.73
C ILE A 77 12.94 -5.71 5.11
N TRP A 78 11.78 -5.84 5.74
CA TRP A 78 10.49 -5.39 5.20
C TRP A 78 9.98 -4.10 5.87
N PHE A 79 9.47 -3.19 5.03
CA PHE A 79 8.85 -1.93 5.43
C PHE A 79 7.50 -1.74 4.73
N ASN A 80 6.38 -1.65 5.48
CA ASN A 80 5.15 -1.09 4.92
C ASN A 80 5.25 0.44 4.79
N GLY A 81 4.30 1.04 4.05
CA GLY A 81 4.34 2.45 3.66
C GLY A 81 3.56 3.40 4.58
N GLY A 82 2.43 3.91 4.08
CA GLY A 82 1.63 4.96 4.70
C GLY A 82 1.84 6.34 4.04
N PRO A 83 2.68 7.25 4.59
CA PRO A 83 3.68 7.02 5.63
C PRO A 83 3.09 6.75 7.04
N GLY A 84 3.81 5.98 7.83
CA GLY A 84 3.47 5.72 9.23
C GLY A 84 2.56 4.52 9.48
N CYS A 85 2.50 3.55 8.56
CA CYS A 85 1.81 2.26 8.74
C CYS A 85 2.76 1.15 9.22
N SER A 86 2.27 0.27 10.09
CA SER A 86 3.05 -0.77 10.76
C SER A 86 3.43 -1.93 9.83
N SER A 87 4.69 -2.33 9.86
CA SER A 87 5.21 -3.52 9.18
C SER A 87 4.76 -4.84 9.81
N ALA A 88 4.09 -4.79 10.96
CA ALA A 88 3.36 -5.94 11.51
C ALA A 88 2.16 -6.36 10.64
N GLU A 89 1.68 -5.46 9.76
CA GLU A 89 0.69 -5.79 8.73
C GLU A 89 1.27 -6.76 7.70
N GLY A 90 2.40 -6.42 7.07
CA GLY A 90 3.09 -7.32 6.14
C GLY A 90 3.50 -8.66 6.77
N ALA A 91 3.79 -8.66 8.08
CA ALA A 91 4.11 -9.87 8.84
C ALA A 91 2.93 -10.85 9.02
N LEU A 92 1.69 -10.34 9.14
CA LEU A 92 0.51 -11.15 9.47
C LEU A 92 -0.58 -11.18 8.38
N MET A 93 -0.43 -10.43 7.29
CA MET A 93 -1.36 -10.43 6.17
C MET A 93 -0.70 -10.80 4.83
N GLU A 94 0.54 -10.37 4.59
CA GLU A 94 1.15 -10.43 3.27
C GLU A 94 2.16 -11.57 3.09
N ILE A 95 3.29 -11.51 3.78
CA ILE A 95 4.49 -12.31 3.45
C ILE A 95 4.99 -13.23 4.57
N GLY A 96 4.47 -13.06 5.80
CA GLY A 96 4.88 -13.88 6.95
C GLY A 96 4.16 -15.23 7.06
N PRO A 97 4.58 -16.10 8.00
CA PRO A 97 4.17 -17.51 8.08
C PRO A 97 2.81 -17.77 8.74
N LEU A 98 2.25 -16.77 9.43
CA LEU A 98 0.97 -16.86 10.13
C LEU A 98 0.07 -15.71 9.71
N THR A 99 -1.25 -15.94 9.72
CA THR A 99 -2.25 -14.92 9.49
C THR A 99 -3.46 -15.11 10.41
N PRO A 100 -4.13 -14.04 10.89
CA PRO A 100 -5.36 -14.14 11.66
C PRO A 100 -6.44 -14.91 10.89
N ASN A 101 -7.02 -15.93 11.53
CA ASN A 101 -8.09 -16.72 10.93
C ASN A 101 -9.28 -15.81 10.60
N PRO A 102 -9.69 -15.67 9.32
CA PRO A 102 -10.79 -14.78 8.93
C PRO A 102 -12.14 -15.23 9.50
N ASN A 103 -12.25 -16.49 9.94
CA ASN A 103 -13.45 -17.04 10.58
C ASN A 103 -13.49 -16.81 12.11
N SER A 104 -12.47 -16.15 12.68
CA SER A 104 -12.48 -15.76 14.10
C SER A 104 -13.69 -14.87 14.39
N LYS A 105 -14.43 -15.18 15.46
CA LYS A 105 -15.65 -14.46 15.81
C LYS A 105 -15.36 -13.30 16.78
N PRO A 106 -16.02 -12.13 16.62
CA PRO A 106 -15.91 -11.03 17.58
C PRO A 106 -16.18 -11.50 19.02
N GLY A 107 -15.36 -11.03 19.97
CA GLY A 107 -15.45 -11.41 21.38
C GLY A 107 -14.95 -12.83 21.72
N LYS A 108 -14.32 -13.53 20.78
CA LYS A 108 -13.51 -14.74 21.04
C LYS A 108 -12.02 -14.43 20.83
N PRO A 109 -11.11 -15.21 21.45
CA PRO A 109 -9.70 -15.17 21.08
C PRO A 109 -9.56 -15.39 19.57
N ILE A 110 -8.77 -14.55 18.92
CA ILE A 110 -8.49 -14.68 17.49
C ILE A 110 -7.41 -15.75 17.34
N GLU A 111 -7.74 -16.79 16.58
CA GLU A 111 -6.81 -17.87 16.26
C GLU A 111 -5.94 -17.43 15.07
N LEU A 112 -4.67 -17.83 15.07
CA LEU A 112 -3.82 -17.74 13.89
C LEU A 112 -3.89 -19.05 13.10
N ILE A 113 -3.80 -18.94 11.79
CA ILE A 113 -3.58 -20.06 10.87
C ILE A 113 -2.27 -19.84 10.12
N GLU A 114 -1.67 -20.90 9.61
CA GLU A 114 -0.50 -20.75 8.74
C GLU A 114 -0.90 -20.15 7.39
N SER A 115 -0.07 -19.24 6.89
CA SER A 115 -0.22 -18.63 5.57
C SER A 115 -0.16 -19.66 4.44
N LYS A 116 -0.75 -19.35 3.27
CA LYS A 116 -0.73 -20.21 2.07
C LYS A 116 0.71 -20.56 1.65
N ILE A 117 1.56 -19.53 1.65
CA ILE A 117 3.00 -19.57 1.47
C ILE A 117 3.59 -18.34 2.18
N SER A 118 4.86 -18.40 2.57
CA SER A 118 5.55 -17.32 3.29
C SER A 118 6.92 -17.10 2.68
N TRP A 119 7.37 -15.85 2.64
CA TRP A 119 8.74 -15.52 2.25
C TRP A 119 9.77 -16.09 3.24
N SER A 120 9.32 -16.42 4.46
CA SER A 120 10.14 -17.09 5.48
C SER A 120 10.40 -18.57 5.20
N GLU A 121 9.89 -19.15 4.11
CA GLU A 121 10.30 -20.50 3.68
C GLU A 121 11.80 -20.52 3.32
N TYR A 122 12.34 -19.47 2.70
CA TYR A 122 13.75 -19.40 2.24
C TYR A 122 14.53 -18.13 2.62
N ALA A 123 13.89 -17.10 3.17
CA ALA A 123 14.56 -15.90 3.67
C ALA A 123 14.32 -15.72 5.17
N ASN A 124 15.29 -15.12 5.87
CA ASN A 124 15.02 -14.54 7.18
C ASN A 124 14.32 -13.20 6.93
N LEU A 125 13.19 -12.94 7.60
CA LEU A 125 12.42 -11.71 7.45
C LEU A 125 12.62 -10.83 8.68
N LEU A 126 12.95 -9.55 8.49
CA LEU A 126 12.96 -8.54 9.56
C LEU A 126 11.95 -7.45 9.22
N PHE A 127 10.80 -7.47 9.89
CA PHE A 127 9.83 -6.38 9.82
C PHE A 127 10.27 -5.26 10.77
N ILE A 128 10.25 -4.01 10.32
CA ILE A 128 10.59 -2.85 11.15
C ILE A 128 9.45 -1.83 11.07
N ASP A 129 8.89 -1.46 12.22
CA ASP A 129 7.96 -0.33 12.30
C ASP A 129 8.75 0.98 12.26
N GLN A 130 8.58 1.79 11.21
CA GLN A 130 9.33 3.04 11.05
C GLN A 130 8.52 4.09 10.27
N PRO A 131 8.79 5.40 10.47
CA PRO A 131 9.73 5.99 11.44
C PRO A 131 9.24 5.82 12.89
N ALA A 132 10.03 6.23 13.87
CA ALA A 132 9.63 6.17 15.28
C ALA A 132 8.25 6.84 15.51
N GLY A 133 7.41 6.21 16.34
CA GLY A 133 5.99 6.57 16.51
C GLY A 133 5.02 5.69 15.71
N THR A 134 5.46 5.09 14.59
CA THR A 134 4.71 4.13 13.77
C THR A 134 4.40 2.84 14.54
N GLY A 135 3.16 2.36 14.52
CA GLY A 135 2.80 1.05 15.08
C GLY A 135 3.30 0.84 16.51
N TYR A 136 4.14 -0.18 16.70
CA TYR A 136 4.79 -0.50 17.96
C TYR A 136 6.02 0.38 18.27
N SER A 137 6.63 1.06 17.30
CA SER A 137 7.74 1.99 17.52
C SER A 137 7.32 3.26 18.24
N PHE A 138 8.19 3.83 19.07
CA PHE A 138 7.90 5.02 19.87
C PHE A 138 9.02 6.05 19.85
N VAL A 139 8.64 7.28 20.19
CA VAL A 139 9.54 8.41 20.43
C VAL A 139 8.97 9.24 21.58
N ASN A 140 9.83 9.88 22.36
CA ASN A 140 9.41 10.86 23.35
C ASN A 140 8.81 12.13 22.69
N ILE A 141 7.90 12.79 23.39
CA ILE A 141 7.05 13.86 22.85
C ILE A 141 7.88 14.98 22.18
N GLY A 142 7.59 15.24 20.89
CA GLY A 142 8.07 16.41 20.15
C GLY A 142 9.15 16.16 19.10
N ASP A 143 9.67 14.94 18.99
CA ASP A 143 10.73 14.53 18.04
C ASP A 143 10.17 13.64 16.91
N ASP A 144 9.00 14.02 16.36
CA ASP A 144 8.39 13.34 15.22
C ASP A 144 9.23 13.55 13.94
N VAL A 145 9.54 12.46 13.24
CA VAL A 145 10.34 12.44 12.01
C VAL A 145 9.58 13.10 10.86
N ARG A 146 10.25 13.99 10.11
CA ARG A 146 9.64 14.77 9.03
C ARG A 146 10.28 14.56 7.66
N GLU A 147 11.55 14.17 7.59
CA GLU A 147 12.31 14.04 6.33
C GLU A 147 12.87 12.62 6.13
N LEU A 148 12.98 12.18 4.87
CA LEU A 148 13.45 10.82 4.53
C LEU A 148 14.87 10.52 5.02
N ALA A 149 15.73 11.56 5.11
CA ALA A 149 17.07 11.44 5.67
C ALA A 149 17.05 11.14 7.18
N GLU A 150 16.16 11.78 7.95
CA GLU A 150 16.01 11.56 9.39
C GLU A 150 15.54 10.12 9.69
N ALA A 151 14.59 9.61 8.89
CA ALA A 151 14.17 8.21 8.95
C ALA A 151 15.31 7.24 8.60
N ALA A 152 16.11 7.58 7.58
CA ALA A 152 17.26 6.77 7.18
C ALA A 152 18.34 6.70 8.28
N GLU A 153 18.60 7.81 8.97
CA GLU A 153 19.50 7.83 10.12
C GLU A 153 18.97 6.98 11.28
N GLN A 154 17.66 7.06 11.60
CA GLN A 154 17.06 6.17 12.60
C GLN A 154 17.22 4.69 12.26
N VAL A 155 17.01 4.31 10.99
CA VAL A 155 17.22 2.93 10.52
C VAL A 155 18.69 2.53 10.60
N VAL A 156 19.64 3.40 10.24
CA VAL A 156 21.08 3.11 10.37
C VAL A 156 21.49 2.89 11.83
N VAL A 157 21.01 3.71 12.77
CA VAL A 157 21.28 3.55 14.20
C VAL A 157 20.64 2.27 14.75
N PHE A 158 19.38 2.00 14.37
CA PHE A 158 18.70 0.75 14.71
C PHE A 158 19.50 -0.46 14.20
N MET A 159 19.89 -0.48 12.92
CA MET A 159 20.64 -1.60 12.32
C MET A 159 22.00 -1.82 13.01
N LYS A 160 22.68 -0.73 13.42
CA LYS A 160 23.93 -0.80 14.19
C LYS A 160 23.74 -1.46 15.55
N ASN A 161 22.58 -1.29 16.17
CA ASN A 161 22.24 -1.95 17.44
C ASN A 161 21.73 -3.37 17.21
N PHE A 162 20.92 -3.61 16.17
CA PHE A 162 20.45 -4.93 15.75
C PHE A 162 21.63 -5.89 15.49
N TYR A 163 22.67 -5.46 14.76
CA TYR A 163 23.85 -6.30 14.52
C TYR A 163 24.77 -6.49 15.74
N LYS A 164 24.56 -5.80 16.86
CA LYS A 164 25.24 -6.15 18.13
C LYS A 164 24.49 -7.28 18.84
N VAL A 165 23.17 -7.33 18.70
CA VAL A 165 22.28 -8.34 19.30
C VAL A 165 22.26 -9.63 18.47
N PHE A 166 22.20 -9.49 17.14
CA PHE A 166 22.18 -10.58 16.16
C PHE A 166 23.33 -10.42 15.14
N PRO A 167 24.59 -10.62 15.55
CA PRO A 167 25.78 -10.32 14.74
C PRO A 167 25.91 -11.16 13.48
N GLU A 168 25.27 -12.33 13.39
CA GLU A 168 25.28 -13.18 12.20
C GLU A 168 24.67 -12.48 10.97
N PHE A 169 23.66 -11.62 11.17
CA PHE A 169 22.98 -10.92 10.07
C PHE A 169 23.83 -9.84 9.39
N SER A 170 24.93 -9.42 10.02
CA SER A 170 25.91 -8.52 9.39
C SER A 170 26.72 -9.19 8.26
N LYS A 171 26.56 -10.51 8.06
CA LYS A 171 27.32 -11.29 7.07
C LYS A 171 26.44 -11.96 6.02
N ILE A 172 25.14 -11.70 6.01
CA ILE A 172 24.16 -12.36 5.14
C ILE A 172 23.80 -11.43 3.96
N ASP A 173 23.64 -12.00 2.77
CA ASP A 173 23.05 -11.34 1.59
C ASP A 173 21.75 -10.63 2.00
N THR A 174 21.79 -9.30 2.08
CA THR A 174 20.72 -8.46 2.59
C THR A 174 19.95 -7.80 1.44
N TYR A 175 18.64 -7.76 1.56
CA TYR A 175 17.72 -7.12 0.64
C TYR A 175 16.78 -6.20 1.41
N LEU A 176 16.56 -4.98 0.93
CA LEU A 176 15.52 -4.10 1.48
C LEU A 176 14.24 -4.27 0.67
N ALA A 177 13.16 -4.63 1.33
CA ALA A 177 11.87 -4.93 0.75
C ALA A 177 10.76 -4.06 1.36
N GLY A 178 9.65 -3.93 0.65
CA GLY A 178 8.49 -3.22 1.16
C GLY A 178 7.63 -2.65 0.05
N GLU A 179 6.62 -1.88 0.45
CA GLU A 179 5.58 -1.45 -0.47
C GLU A 179 5.09 0.00 -0.29
N SER A 180 4.35 0.51 -1.26
CA SER A 180 3.64 1.79 -1.17
C SER A 180 4.62 2.95 -0.94
N PHE A 181 4.41 3.77 0.11
CA PHE A 181 5.35 4.83 0.50
C PHE A 181 6.77 4.30 0.88
N ALA A 182 6.98 3.00 1.09
CA ALA A 182 8.32 2.43 1.17
C ALA A 182 9.13 2.58 -0.13
N GLY A 183 8.47 2.87 -1.26
CA GLY A 183 9.11 3.38 -2.47
C GLY A 183 9.90 4.68 -2.27
N GLN A 184 9.56 5.50 -1.28
CA GLN A 184 10.36 6.65 -0.83
C GLN A 184 11.43 6.23 0.17
N TYR A 185 11.07 5.41 1.16
CA TYR A 185 11.98 4.98 2.23
C TYR A 185 13.17 4.14 1.73
N ILE A 186 12.90 3.08 0.96
CA ILE A 186 13.90 2.03 0.63
C ILE A 186 15.12 2.60 -0.12
N PRO A 187 14.99 3.48 -1.14
CA PRO A 187 16.16 4.06 -1.79
C PRO A 187 16.98 4.98 -0.86
N TYR A 188 16.33 5.71 0.05
CA TYR A 188 17.01 6.53 1.06
C TYR A 188 17.76 5.67 2.07
N PHE A 189 17.14 4.58 2.55
CA PHE A 189 17.77 3.65 3.49
C PHE A 189 18.94 2.91 2.85
N ALA A 190 18.79 2.48 1.59
CA ALA A 190 19.85 1.87 0.81
C ALA A 190 21.05 2.81 0.65
N GLN A 191 20.81 4.08 0.32
CA GLN A 191 21.88 5.08 0.19
C GLN A 191 22.60 5.30 1.53
N ALA A 192 21.86 5.49 2.62
CA ALA A 192 22.44 5.69 3.95
C ALA A 192 23.25 4.48 4.46
N ILE A 193 22.79 3.26 4.18
CA ILE A 193 23.52 2.01 4.50
C ILE A 193 24.78 1.86 3.64
N LEU A 194 24.76 2.29 2.37
CA LEU A 194 25.92 2.20 1.47
C LEU A 194 26.98 3.27 1.70
N ASP A 195 26.60 4.42 2.26
CA ASP A 195 27.52 5.56 2.49
C ASP A 195 28.10 5.58 3.91
N THR A 196 27.52 4.84 4.86
CA THR A 196 28.00 4.79 6.25
C THR A 196 29.09 3.74 6.47
N ALA A 197 30.20 4.14 7.10
CA ALA A 197 31.21 3.21 7.60
C ALA A 197 30.82 2.55 8.95
N ALA A 198 29.68 2.92 9.54
CA ALA A 198 29.22 2.39 10.83
C ALA A 198 28.53 1.02 10.72
N LEU A 199 28.21 0.58 9.50
CA LEU A 199 27.61 -0.71 9.18
C LEU A 199 28.50 -1.45 8.18
N SER A 200 28.52 -2.77 8.26
CA SER A 200 29.07 -3.66 7.24
C SER A 200 27.95 -4.56 6.75
N THR A 201 26.99 -4.00 6.01
CA THR A 201 25.83 -4.75 5.48
C THR A 201 26.11 -5.21 4.05
N PRO A 202 26.08 -6.51 3.74
CA PRO A 202 26.11 -7.04 2.38
C PRO A 202 24.79 -6.77 1.63
N LEU A 203 24.50 -5.49 1.34
CA LEU A 203 23.28 -5.08 0.63
C LEU A 203 23.39 -5.47 -0.85
N ILE A 204 22.53 -6.38 -1.31
CA ILE A 204 22.55 -6.96 -2.66
C ILE A 204 21.47 -6.34 -3.57
N GLY A 205 20.29 -6.03 -3.02
CA GLY A 205 19.21 -5.49 -3.83
C GLY A 205 18.00 -4.93 -3.09
N LEU A 206 17.12 -4.32 -3.88
CA LEU A 206 15.90 -3.63 -3.42
C LEU A 206 14.66 -4.28 -4.05
N ILE A 207 13.62 -4.51 -3.27
CA ILE A 207 12.36 -5.17 -3.65
C ILE A 207 11.21 -4.22 -3.34
N MET A 208 10.59 -3.60 -4.34
CA MET A 208 9.61 -2.53 -4.12
C MET A 208 8.25 -2.87 -4.75
N GLY A 209 7.27 -3.17 -3.91
CA GLY A 209 5.88 -3.43 -4.29
C GLY A 209 5.07 -2.15 -4.43
N ASN A 210 4.38 -2.00 -5.55
CA ASN A 210 3.50 -0.87 -5.85
C ASN A 210 4.04 0.48 -5.32
N PRO A 211 5.30 0.88 -5.64
CA PRO A 211 5.95 1.95 -4.88
C PRO A 211 5.48 3.35 -5.28
N TRP A 212 5.36 4.24 -4.29
CA TRP A 212 5.40 5.68 -4.54
C TRP A 212 6.85 6.09 -4.75
N LEU A 213 7.28 6.25 -6.00
CA LEU A 213 8.69 6.39 -6.40
C LEU A 213 8.98 7.74 -7.08
N ASN A 214 8.21 8.06 -8.12
CA ASN A 214 8.32 9.30 -8.89
C ASN A 214 6.96 10.04 -8.93
N PRO A 215 6.68 10.86 -7.90
CA PRO A 215 5.44 11.59 -7.73
C PRO A 215 5.02 12.35 -8.99
N LYS A 216 5.94 13.09 -9.62
CA LYS A 216 5.63 13.89 -10.82
C LYS A 216 5.09 13.04 -11.97
N ILE A 217 5.65 11.86 -12.20
CA ILE A 217 5.26 11.00 -13.34
C ILE A 217 4.06 10.12 -12.98
N GLN A 218 4.00 9.60 -11.76
CA GLN A 218 2.85 8.84 -11.27
C GLN A 218 1.60 9.74 -11.15
N TYR A 219 1.74 10.97 -10.63
CA TYR A 219 0.65 11.96 -10.68
C TYR A 219 0.14 12.22 -12.09
N LEU A 220 0.99 12.18 -13.12
CA LEU A 220 0.56 12.39 -14.51
C LEU A 220 0.02 11.10 -15.20
N SER A 221 -0.08 9.97 -14.51
CA SER A 221 -0.68 8.73 -15.07
C SER A 221 -2.13 8.49 -14.66
N TYR A 222 -2.60 9.00 -13.51
CA TYR A 222 -3.92 8.62 -12.97
C TYR A 222 -5.09 8.86 -13.92
N LEU A 223 -5.12 9.99 -14.64
CA LEU A 223 -6.21 10.29 -15.56
C LEU A 223 -6.23 9.35 -16.77
N ASP A 224 -5.06 9.03 -17.32
CA ASP A 224 -4.92 8.06 -18.42
C ASP A 224 -5.28 6.64 -17.96
N PHE A 225 -4.77 6.23 -16.79
CA PHE A 225 -5.08 4.94 -16.16
C PHE A 225 -6.59 4.79 -15.90
N ALA A 226 -7.24 5.86 -15.44
CA ALA A 226 -8.68 5.87 -15.18
C ALA A 226 -9.52 5.73 -16.46
N TYR A 227 -9.07 6.24 -17.61
CA TYR A 227 -9.71 5.94 -18.89
C TYR A 227 -9.37 4.52 -19.40
N GLU A 228 -8.12 4.10 -19.30
CA GLU A 228 -7.64 2.78 -19.75
C GLU A 228 -8.38 1.63 -19.04
N LYS A 229 -8.56 1.76 -17.73
CA LYS A 229 -9.30 0.80 -16.89
C LYS A 229 -10.82 0.99 -16.90
N GLY A 230 -11.34 1.97 -17.65
CA GLY A 230 -12.78 2.27 -17.72
C GLY A 230 -13.39 2.77 -16.40
N LEU A 231 -12.56 3.28 -15.49
CA LEU A 231 -12.97 3.86 -14.21
C LEU A 231 -13.84 5.11 -14.43
N ILE A 232 -13.49 5.92 -15.44
CA ILE A 232 -14.26 7.08 -15.90
C ILE A 232 -14.46 7.04 -17.42
N VAL A 233 -15.57 7.59 -17.89
CA VAL A 233 -15.92 7.62 -19.32
C VAL A 233 -15.72 9.01 -19.90
N LYS A 234 -14.85 9.14 -20.90
CA LYS A 234 -14.49 10.44 -21.49
C LYS A 234 -15.71 11.19 -22.02
N GLY A 235 -15.81 12.48 -21.67
CA GLY A 235 -16.86 13.38 -22.14
C GLY A 235 -18.10 13.48 -21.25
N THR A 236 -18.26 12.63 -20.22
CA THR A 236 -19.30 12.82 -19.18
C THR A 236 -19.04 14.11 -18.37
N SER A 237 -20.04 14.56 -17.61
CA SER A 237 -19.86 15.70 -16.70
C SER A 237 -18.82 15.40 -15.61
N SER A 238 -18.88 14.21 -15.01
CA SER A 238 -17.96 13.80 -13.96
C SER A 238 -16.51 13.66 -14.45
N ALA A 239 -16.29 13.11 -15.66
CA ALA A 239 -14.96 13.06 -16.26
C ALA A 239 -14.40 14.46 -16.50
N LYS A 240 -15.21 15.42 -16.99
CA LYS A 240 -14.80 16.83 -17.17
C LYS A 240 -14.47 17.54 -15.85
N GLU A 241 -15.13 17.17 -14.76
CA GLU A 241 -14.81 17.69 -13.43
C GLU A 241 -13.46 17.15 -12.93
N ALA A 242 -13.19 15.85 -13.13
CA ALA A 242 -11.90 15.24 -12.85
C ALA A 242 -10.77 15.82 -13.73
N GLU A 243 -10.97 15.93 -15.05
CA GLU A 243 -10.08 16.59 -16.01
C GLU A 243 -9.70 18.00 -15.52
N LYS A 244 -10.70 18.81 -15.13
CA LYS A 244 -10.51 20.18 -14.63
C LYS A 244 -9.82 20.25 -13.26
N ALA A 245 -10.00 19.26 -12.39
CA ALA A 245 -9.23 19.15 -11.16
C ALA A 245 -7.76 18.86 -11.48
N PHE A 246 -7.51 17.94 -12.40
CA PHE A 246 -6.19 17.52 -12.84
C PHE A 246 -5.41 18.62 -13.58
N GLU A 247 -6.08 19.51 -14.31
CA GLU A 247 -5.44 20.72 -14.85
C GLU A 247 -4.72 21.55 -13.76
N LYS A 248 -5.22 21.54 -12.51
CA LYS A 248 -4.56 22.23 -11.39
C LYS A 248 -3.30 21.50 -10.94
N CYS A 249 -3.35 20.15 -10.92
CA CYS A 249 -2.18 19.30 -10.68
C CYS A 249 -1.09 19.57 -11.73
N GLU A 250 -1.41 19.52 -13.02
CA GLU A 250 -0.44 19.84 -14.09
C GLU A 250 0.17 21.23 -13.93
N LYS A 251 -0.64 22.24 -13.61
CA LYS A 251 -0.17 23.62 -13.39
C LYS A 251 0.74 23.73 -12.16
N ALA A 252 0.55 22.90 -11.14
CA ALA A 252 1.46 22.79 -10.01
C ALA A 252 2.77 22.10 -10.43
N LEU A 253 2.70 20.93 -11.08
CA LEU A 253 3.86 20.13 -11.52
C LEU A 253 4.75 20.80 -12.60
N ARG A 254 4.29 21.90 -13.20
CA ARG A 254 5.12 22.78 -14.06
C ARG A 254 6.02 23.73 -13.26
N ARG A 255 5.79 23.92 -11.96
CA ARG A 255 6.64 24.72 -11.07
C ARG A 255 7.74 23.83 -10.50
N THR A 256 9.00 24.19 -10.71
CA THR A 256 10.16 23.39 -10.29
C THR A 256 10.06 22.94 -8.83
N THR A 257 9.74 23.88 -7.92
CA THR A 257 9.62 23.66 -6.46
C THR A 257 8.49 22.73 -6.03
N GLU A 258 7.42 22.61 -6.82
CA GLU A 258 6.33 21.65 -6.55
C GLU A 258 6.65 20.30 -7.19
N SER A 259 7.27 20.31 -8.37
CA SER A 259 7.63 19.10 -9.12
C SER A 259 8.71 18.24 -8.45
N SER A 260 9.42 18.81 -7.47
CA SER A 260 10.41 18.16 -6.62
C SER A 260 9.87 17.75 -5.24
N ARG A 261 8.55 17.83 -5.00
CA ARG A 261 7.93 17.37 -3.74
C ARG A 261 7.36 15.96 -3.87
N ILE A 262 7.30 15.28 -2.74
CA ILE A 262 6.72 13.93 -2.63
C ILE A 262 5.19 13.95 -2.61
N LEU A 263 4.59 14.96 -1.98
CA LEU A 263 3.16 15.25 -2.03
C LEU A 263 2.89 16.62 -2.67
N VAL A 264 1.93 16.65 -3.59
CA VAL A 264 1.49 17.88 -4.28
C VAL A 264 -0.03 18.01 -4.11
N SER A 265 -0.47 18.86 -3.17
CA SER A 265 -1.88 18.99 -2.76
C SER A 265 -2.92 19.18 -3.91
N PRO A 266 -2.64 19.97 -4.97
CA PRO A 266 -3.51 20.03 -6.15
C PRO A 266 -3.66 18.70 -6.91
N CYS A 267 -2.69 17.80 -6.81
CA CYS A 267 -2.72 16.46 -7.38
C CYS A 267 -3.54 15.50 -6.50
N GLU A 268 -3.34 15.49 -5.18
CA GLU A 268 -4.21 14.73 -4.25
C GLU A 268 -5.70 15.04 -4.45
N SER A 269 -6.03 16.32 -4.61
CA SER A 269 -7.40 16.76 -4.94
C SER A 269 -7.90 16.21 -6.28
N GLY A 270 -6.99 16.05 -7.26
CA GLY A 270 -7.27 15.46 -8.57
C GLY A 270 -7.50 13.95 -8.50
N LEU A 271 -6.69 13.23 -7.71
CA LEU A 271 -6.83 11.79 -7.46
C LEU A 271 -8.21 11.48 -6.88
N GLN A 272 -8.62 12.21 -5.85
CA GLN A 272 -9.94 12.05 -5.25
C GLN A 272 -11.06 12.39 -6.25
N SER A 273 -10.90 13.43 -7.07
CA SER A 273 -11.89 13.82 -8.09
C SER A 273 -12.13 12.73 -9.15
N ILE A 274 -11.11 11.93 -9.48
CA ILE A 274 -11.23 10.79 -10.40
C ILE A 274 -12.02 9.64 -9.75
N LEU A 275 -11.75 9.30 -8.49
CA LEU A 275 -12.50 8.29 -7.74
C LEU A 275 -13.97 8.70 -7.55
N ASP A 276 -14.22 9.96 -7.26
CA ASP A 276 -15.57 10.53 -7.21
C ASP A 276 -16.29 10.48 -8.56
N ALA A 277 -15.56 10.67 -9.67
CA ALA A 277 -16.12 10.59 -11.01
C ALA A 277 -16.42 9.15 -11.48
N GLY A 278 -15.73 8.16 -10.92
CA GLY A 278 -16.00 6.72 -11.08
C GLY A 278 -17.06 6.15 -10.13
N ALA A 279 -17.63 6.99 -9.25
CA ALA A 279 -18.63 6.55 -8.28
C ALA A 279 -19.93 6.08 -8.94
N LYS A 280 -20.57 5.07 -8.34
CA LYS A 280 -21.82 4.46 -8.80
C LYS A 280 -22.84 4.47 -7.66
N VAL A 281 -24.14 4.53 -7.99
CA VAL A 281 -25.21 4.34 -6.99
C VAL A 281 -25.62 2.88 -6.99
N ILE A 282 -25.36 2.18 -5.89
CA ILE A 282 -25.67 0.76 -5.70
C ILE A 282 -26.63 0.67 -4.51
N ASN A 283 -27.82 0.10 -4.70
CA ASN A 283 -28.88 0.00 -3.68
C ASN A 283 -29.22 1.34 -2.98
N GLY A 284 -29.16 2.45 -3.72
CA GLY A 284 -29.42 3.80 -3.21
C GLY A 284 -28.22 4.47 -2.53
N THR A 285 -27.12 3.75 -2.31
CA THR A 285 -25.89 4.27 -1.69
C THR A 285 -24.89 4.69 -2.77
N LYS A 286 -24.30 5.89 -2.66
CA LYS A 286 -23.14 6.26 -3.50
C LYS A 286 -21.94 5.44 -3.02
N MET A 287 -21.38 4.64 -3.92
CA MET A 287 -20.14 3.90 -3.68
C MET A 287 -19.05 4.43 -4.61
N THR A 288 -17.84 4.62 -4.10
CA THR A 288 -16.63 4.98 -4.85
C THR A 288 -15.76 3.74 -5.08
N PRO A 289 -15.04 3.65 -6.20
CA PRO A 289 -14.01 2.62 -6.39
C PRO A 289 -12.98 2.65 -5.26
N VAL A 290 -12.48 1.50 -4.84
CA VAL A 290 -11.40 1.41 -3.84
C VAL A 290 -10.07 1.74 -4.49
N ALA A 291 -9.31 2.66 -3.88
CA ALA A 291 -8.07 3.16 -4.47
C ALA A 291 -6.94 2.11 -4.54
N TYR A 292 -6.96 1.12 -3.63
CA TYR A 292 -6.02 -0.01 -3.61
C TYR A 292 -6.44 -1.16 -4.54
N ASN A 293 -7.73 -1.25 -4.91
CA ASN A 293 -8.27 -2.26 -5.82
C ASN A 293 -9.50 -1.71 -6.56
N ILE A 294 -9.32 -1.23 -7.79
CA ILE A 294 -10.41 -0.61 -8.57
C ILE A 294 -11.55 -1.56 -8.96
N THR A 295 -11.41 -2.86 -8.73
CA THR A 295 -12.49 -3.83 -8.93
C THR A 295 -13.51 -3.81 -7.77
N GLU A 296 -13.12 -3.29 -6.61
CA GLU A 296 -13.96 -3.13 -5.42
C GLU A 296 -14.60 -1.74 -5.34
N MET A 297 -15.74 -1.67 -4.65
CA MET A 297 -16.50 -0.43 -4.42
C MET A 297 -16.80 -0.30 -2.92
N SER A 298 -16.60 0.89 -2.35
CA SER A 298 -16.87 1.21 -0.94
C SER A 298 -17.86 2.37 -0.80
N ALA A 299 -18.71 2.34 0.23
CA ALA A 299 -19.65 3.42 0.56
C ALA A 299 -19.00 4.61 1.31
N GLY A 300 -17.72 4.49 1.66
CA GLY A 300 -16.93 5.52 2.34
C GLY A 300 -15.44 5.38 2.02
N ALA A 301 -14.60 6.20 2.66
CA ALA A 301 -13.15 6.11 2.50
C ALA A 301 -12.66 4.69 2.89
N ALA A 302 -11.98 4.01 1.96
CA ALA A 302 -11.56 2.63 2.11
C ALA A 302 -10.29 2.47 2.98
N ILE A 303 -10.25 3.19 4.10
CA ILE A 303 -9.13 3.25 5.06
C ILE A 303 -8.98 1.91 5.83
N ASP A 304 -10.08 1.15 5.92
CA ASP A 304 -10.11 -0.21 6.48
C ASP A 304 -10.02 -1.31 5.41
N TRP A 305 -9.58 -0.99 4.19
CA TRP A 305 -9.34 -2.02 3.17
C TRP A 305 -8.03 -2.80 3.47
N PRO A 306 -7.97 -4.12 3.17
CA PRO A 306 -9.09 -4.96 2.75
C PRO A 306 -10.07 -5.19 3.90
N THR A 307 -11.38 -5.23 3.64
CA THR A 307 -12.43 -5.16 4.70
C THR A 307 -12.34 -6.27 5.77
N ASN A 308 -11.67 -7.38 5.46
CA ASN A 308 -11.36 -8.50 6.37
C ASN A 308 -10.20 -8.22 7.35
N ASN A 309 -9.47 -7.10 7.22
CA ASN A 309 -8.39 -6.63 8.09
C ASN A 309 -8.88 -6.36 9.54
N GLN A 310 -10.19 -6.37 9.81
CA GLN A 310 -10.75 -6.27 11.18
C GLN A 310 -10.13 -7.26 12.17
N ASN A 311 -9.94 -8.53 11.78
CA ASN A 311 -9.31 -9.53 12.66
C ASN A 311 -7.82 -9.26 12.87
N LEU A 312 -7.11 -8.70 11.89
CA LEU A 312 -5.71 -8.31 12.02
C LEU A 312 -5.54 -7.10 12.96
N LYS A 313 -6.30 -6.03 12.77
CA LYS A 313 -6.30 -4.87 13.67
C LYS A 313 -6.65 -5.28 15.10
N ALA A 314 -7.69 -6.11 15.28
CA ALA A 314 -8.06 -6.63 16.61
C ALA A 314 -6.97 -7.52 17.23
N TYR A 315 -6.28 -8.33 16.41
CA TYR A 315 -5.18 -9.18 16.86
C TYR A 315 -3.94 -8.38 17.29
N LEU A 316 -3.61 -7.29 16.60
CA LEU A 316 -2.44 -6.47 16.91
C LEU A 316 -2.68 -5.51 18.09
N ILE A 317 -3.93 -5.09 18.32
CA ILE A 317 -4.31 -4.25 19.48
C ILE A 317 -4.32 -5.06 20.79
N GLN A 318 -4.63 -6.36 20.77
CA GLN A 318 -4.87 -7.12 22.02
C GLN A 318 -3.61 -7.22 22.89
N ASN A 319 -3.74 -6.89 24.18
CA ASN A 319 -2.61 -6.81 25.12
C ASN A 319 -1.75 -8.08 25.18
N SER A 320 -2.33 -9.26 24.98
CA SER A 320 -1.59 -10.53 24.92
C SER A 320 -0.65 -10.63 23.72
N THR A 321 -1.04 -10.11 22.54
CA THR A 321 -0.15 -10.01 21.37
C THR A 321 0.94 -8.99 21.63
N VAL A 322 0.58 -7.79 22.12
CA VAL A 322 1.54 -6.72 22.45
C VAL A 322 2.59 -7.22 23.45
N THR A 323 2.18 -8.05 24.42
CA THR A 323 3.09 -8.65 25.41
C THR A 323 3.96 -9.74 24.79
N ALA A 324 3.38 -10.65 23.98
CA ALA A 324 4.13 -11.72 23.32
C ALA A 324 5.17 -11.18 22.31
N LEU A 325 4.88 -10.06 21.64
CA LEU A 325 5.79 -9.36 20.73
C LEU A 325 6.78 -8.40 21.45
N HIS A 326 6.88 -8.50 22.78
CA HIS A 326 7.73 -7.65 23.64
C HIS A 326 7.54 -6.14 23.45
N ALA A 327 6.36 -5.73 22.96
CA ALA A 327 6.03 -4.35 22.58
C ALA A 327 5.33 -3.57 23.70
N THR A 328 5.64 -3.87 24.98
CA THR A 328 4.84 -3.47 26.15
C THR A 328 4.68 -1.95 26.32
N ALA A 329 5.59 -1.15 25.78
CA ALA A 329 5.47 0.32 25.68
C ALA A 329 4.21 0.81 24.94
N LYS A 330 3.50 -0.07 24.22
CA LYS A 330 2.34 0.26 23.36
C LYS A 330 1.05 -0.46 23.75
N ILE A 331 0.98 -1.03 24.95
CA ILE A 331 -0.23 -1.67 25.48
C ILE A 331 -1.40 -0.66 25.43
N GLY A 332 -2.47 -1.02 24.70
CA GLY A 332 -3.64 -0.17 24.50
C GLY A 332 -3.43 1.07 23.63
N GLN A 333 -2.26 1.24 22.98
CA GLN A 333 -1.90 2.43 22.19
C GLN A 333 -1.53 2.13 20.73
N TRP A 334 -1.39 0.86 20.33
CA TRP A 334 -1.08 0.52 18.94
C TRP A 334 -2.22 0.91 17.99
N THR A 335 -1.86 1.50 16.85
CA THR A 335 -2.74 1.67 15.69
C THR A 335 -2.01 1.18 14.43
N LEU A 336 -2.77 0.74 13.42
CA LEU A 336 -2.18 0.24 12.19
C LEU A 336 -1.35 1.31 11.48
N CYS A 337 -1.94 2.48 11.27
CA CYS A 337 -1.24 3.67 10.79
C CYS A 337 -1.33 4.77 11.85
N ASN A 338 -0.27 5.56 12.00
CA ASN A 338 -0.21 6.70 12.90
C ASN A 338 -0.49 7.99 12.12
N ASP A 339 -1.68 8.55 12.34
CA ASP A 339 -2.20 9.76 11.71
C ASP A 339 -1.31 11.02 11.89
N THR A 340 -0.47 11.08 12.93
CA THR A 340 0.48 12.18 13.14
C THR A 340 1.69 12.02 12.22
N ILE A 341 2.31 10.84 12.23
CA ILE A 341 3.41 10.49 11.31
C ILE A 341 2.94 10.62 9.86
N GLY A 342 1.74 10.15 9.53
CA GLY A 342 1.12 10.26 8.21
C GLY A 342 0.84 11.69 7.73
N LYS A 343 0.93 12.71 8.60
CA LYS A 343 0.79 14.14 8.25
C LYS A 343 2.13 14.87 8.24
N GLU A 344 3.02 14.54 9.17
CA GLU A 344 4.33 15.18 9.31
C GLU A 344 5.36 14.63 8.30
N MET A 345 5.30 13.33 7.96
CA MET A 345 6.30 12.61 7.18
C MET A 345 6.10 12.66 5.65
N TRP A 346 5.56 13.77 5.13
CA TRP A 346 5.52 14.02 3.67
C TRP A 346 6.82 14.64 3.11
N ALA A 347 7.85 14.76 3.95
CA ALA A 347 9.22 15.10 3.57
C ALA A 347 9.32 16.33 2.64
N PRO A 348 8.87 17.51 3.11
CA PRO A 348 8.70 18.71 2.29
C PRO A 348 9.99 19.27 1.69
N LYS A 349 11.18 18.88 2.20
CA LYS A 349 12.50 19.25 1.65
C LYS A 349 13.17 18.11 0.89
N SER A 350 12.85 16.86 1.20
CA SER A 350 13.41 15.68 0.53
C SER A 350 13.00 15.63 -0.94
N ALA A 351 13.95 15.31 -1.82
CA ALA A 351 13.65 15.02 -3.21
C ALA A 351 12.97 13.63 -3.32
N PRO A 352 12.20 13.35 -4.39
CA PRO A 352 11.67 12.02 -4.61
C PRO A 352 12.78 10.99 -4.75
N SER A 353 12.59 9.83 -4.15
CA SER A 353 13.52 8.70 -4.15
C SER A 353 13.91 8.21 -5.55
N SER A 354 13.09 8.46 -6.59
CA SER A 354 13.46 8.25 -7.99
C SER A 354 14.79 8.90 -8.39
N THR A 355 15.18 10.01 -7.74
CA THR A 355 16.45 10.71 -7.98
C THR A 355 17.68 9.92 -7.53
N LEU A 356 17.54 8.97 -6.60
CA LEU A 356 18.62 8.11 -6.11
C LEU A 356 18.82 6.86 -7.00
N MET A 357 17.81 6.47 -7.77
CA MET A 357 17.78 5.18 -8.49
C MET A 357 18.93 5.01 -9.48
N THR A 358 19.33 6.07 -10.20
CA THR A 358 20.49 6.03 -11.11
C THR A 358 21.82 5.74 -10.41
N GLY A 359 21.95 6.13 -9.14
CA GLY A 359 23.12 5.82 -8.30
C GLY A 359 23.06 4.39 -7.76
N LEU A 360 21.90 3.99 -7.23
CA LEU A 360 21.68 2.68 -6.63
C LEU A 360 21.78 1.54 -7.65
N LEU A 361 21.23 1.70 -8.86
CA LEU A 361 21.29 0.72 -9.96
C LEU A 361 22.70 0.46 -10.52
N LYS A 362 23.72 1.22 -10.10
CA LYS A 362 25.14 0.92 -10.39
C LYS A 362 25.76 -0.05 -9.38
N LYS A 363 25.15 -0.17 -8.20
CA LYS A 363 25.67 -0.93 -7.04
C LYS A 363 24.80 -2.15 -6.71
N LEU A 364 23.49 -2.05 -6.92
CA LEU A 364 22.47 -2.99 -6.44
C LEU A 364 21.60 -3.52 -7.59
N LYS A 365 21.04 -4.72 -7.40
CA LYS A 365 19.87 -5.17 -8.18
C LYS A 365 18.60 -4.50 -7.65
N VAL A 366 17.63 -4.24 -8.50
CA VAL A 366 16.32 -3.70 -8.10
C VAL A 366 15.22 -4.47 -8.82
N ILE A 367 14.19 -4.86 -8.08
CA ILE A 367 12.91 -5.30 -8.64
C ILE A 367 11.81 -4.37 -8.16
N ILE A 368 11.04 -3.85 -9.12
CA ILE A 368 9.78 -3.15 -8.87
C ILE A 368 8.67 -4.09 -9.30
N TYR A 369 7.67 -4.32 -8.46
CA TYR A 369 6.47 -5.04 -8.86
C TYR A 369 5.22 -4.19 -8.66
N ALA A 370 4.17 -4.47 -9.43
CA ALA A 370 2.94 -3.69 -9.41
C ALA A 370 1.72 -4.55 -9.77
N GLY A 371 0.72 -4.59 -8.91
CA GLY A 371 -0.61 -5.08 -9.29
C GLY A 371 -1.31 -4.10 -10.23
N ASP A 372 -1.96 -4.62 -11.27
CA ASP A 372 -2.56 -3.79 -12.32
C ASP A 372 -3.99 -3.28 -12.00
N GLN A 373 -4.56 -3.64 -10.85
CA GLN A 373 -5.81 -3.09 -10.30
C GLN A 373 -5.57 -2.05 -9.20
N ASP A 374 -4.32 -1.83 -8.80
CA ASP A 374 -3.95 -0.71 -7.93
C ASP A 374 -4.10 0.62 -8.68
N TYR A 375 -4.88 1.54 -8.12
CA TYR A 375 -4.94 2.92 -8.59
C TYR A 375 -3.89 3.78 -7.89
N MET A 376 -3.74 3.64 -6.56
CA MET A 376 -2.86 4.47 -5.73
C MET A 376 -1.44 4.52 -6.24
N CYS A 377 -0.81 3.39 -6.55
CA CYS A 377 0.53 3.34 -7.15
C CYS A 377 0.53 2.60 -8.50
N ASN A 378 -0.44 2.97 -9.34
CA ASN A 378 -0.73 2.30 -10.61
C ASN A 378 0.49 1.96 -11.49
N SER A 379 0.45 0.75 -12.06
CA SER A 379 1.50 0.18 -12.90
C SER A 379 1.83 1.01 -14.15
N LEU A 380 0.87 1.78 -14.68
CA LEU A 380 1.09 2.72 -15.79
C LEU A 380 2.06 3.84 -15.38
N GLY A 381 1.86 4.45 -14.21
CA GLY A 381 2.75 5.48 -13.66
C GLY A 381 4.15 4.96 -13.36
N LEU A 382 4.24 3.75 -12.81
CA LEU A 382 5.50 3.06 -12.57
C LEU A 382 6.27 2.77 -13.86
N ASN A 383 5.61 2.19 -14.87
CA ASN A 383 6.22 1.94 -16.18
C ASN A 383 6.67 3.26 -16.85
N ARG A 384 5.87 4.33 -16.79
CA ARG A 384 6.28 5.66 -17.27
C ARG A 384 7.51 6.20 -16.52
N SER A 385 7.58 5.96 -15.21
CA SER A 385 8.70 6.40 -14.37
C SER A 385 10.00 5.67 -14.71
N ILE A 386 9.93 4.36 -14.98
CA ILE A 386 11.08 3.56 -15.44
C ILE A 386 11.50 3.97 -16.86
N ASN A 387 10.56 4.27 -17.75
CA ASN A 387 10.86 4.75 -19.10
C ASN A 387 11.50 6.16 -19.12
N ASP A 388 11.24 6.99 -18.10
CA ASP A 388 11.92 8.28 -17.95
C ASP A 388 13.31 8.17 -17.30
N LEU A 389 13.52 7.14 -16.46
CA LEU A 389 14.77 6.89 -15.76
C LEU A 389 15.93 6.62 -16.73
N GLU A 390 17.09 7.21 -16.45
CA GLU A 390 18.36 6.85 -17.07
C GLU A 390 19.24 6.14 -16.04
N TRP A 391 19.67 4.93 -16.37
CA TRP A 391 20.63 4.15 -15.57
C TRP A 391 21.60 3.47 -16.53
N ASN A 392 22.78 3.06 -16.05
CA ASN A 392 23.71 2.16 -16.75
C ASN A 392 23.83 2.40 -18.29
N GLY A 393 23.99 3.67 -18.68
CA GLY A 393 24.29 4.13 -20.05
C GLY A 393 23.13 4.26 -21.05
N GLN A 394 21.87 4.02 -20.66
CA GLN A 394 20.70 4.19 -21.55
C GLN A 394 19.44 4.58 -20.76
N LYS A 395 18.56 5.37 -21.37
CA LYS A 395 17.25 5.77 -20.84
C LYS A 395 16.17 4.73 -21.14
N GLY A 396 15.29 4.48 -20.16
CA GLY A 396 14.24 3.46 -20.24
C GLY A 396 14.81 2.05 -20.41
N TRP A 397 13.98 1.10 -20.85
CA TRP A 397 14.40 -0.30 -21.00
C TRP A 397 15.58 -0.51 -21.96
N GLY A 398 15.74 0.38 -22.94
CA GLY A 398 16.88 0.39 -23.86
C GLY A 398 16.92 -0.83 -24.79
N PHE A 399 18.12 -1.18 -25.25
CA PHE A 399 18.36 -2.26 -26.19
C PHE A 399 19.31 -3.32 -25.62
N LYS A 400 19.04 -4.59 -25.95
CA LYS A 400 20.00 -5.69 -25.79
C LYS A 400 21.07 -5.56 -26.87
N ASN A 401 22.33 -5.56 -26.44
CA ASN A 401 23.47 -5.76 -27.32
C ASN A 401 23.76 -7.27 -27.37
N ASN A 402 23.68 -7.90 -28.54
CA ASN A 402 23.87 -9.36 -28.71
C ASN A 402 25.33 -9.83 -28.56
N ASN A 403 26.18 -9.06 -27.90
CA ASN A 403 27.58 -9.40 -27.62
C ASN A 403 27.71 -9.74 -26.13
N ASN A 404 27.94 -11.03 -25.83
CA ASN A 404 28.20 -11.51 -24.47
C ASN A 404 29.33 -10.72 -23.78
N PRO A 405 29.17 -10.32 -22.50
CA PRO A 405 30.24 -9.72 -21.71
C PRO A 405 31.14 -10.76 -21.00
N ILE A 406 31.12 -12.02 -21.45
CA ILE A 406 31.93 -13.11 -20.91
C ILE A 406 32.98 -13.47 -21.97
N ASN A 407 34.27 -13.33 -21.60
CA ASN A 407 35.46 -13.49 -22.44
C ASN A 407 35.67 -12.41 -23.53
N GLN A 408 35.96 -11.18 -23.11
CA GLN A 408 36.92 -10.33 -23.83
C GLN A 408 38.23 -10.24 -23.04
N ASP A 409 38.92 -11.37 -22.95
CA ASP A 409 40.33 -11.37 -22.59
C ASP A 409 41.16 -10.88 -23.77
N LEU A 410 41.98 -9.88 -23.50
CA LEU A 410 43.32 -9.65 -24.05
C LEU A 410 43.65 -10.24 -25.44
N ASP A 411 43.15 -9.66 -26.54
CA ASP A 411 43.94 -9.60 -27.79
C ASP A 411 43.50 -8.49 -28.77
N SER A 412 43.78 -7.23 -28.41
CA SER A 412 43.50 -6.07 -29.27
C SER A 412 44.62 -5.78 -30.27
N LYS A 413 44.81 -6.67 -31.27
CA LYS A 413 45.58 -6.36 -32.49
C LYS A 413 45.07 -7.14 -33.71
N ASN A 414 44.74 -6.41 -34.78
CA ASN A 414 44.37 -6.88 -36.13
C ASN A 414 42.99 -7.54 -36.34
N SER A 415 41.94 -6.72 -36.41
CA SER A 415 40.85 -6.99 -37.38
C SER A 415 40.13 -5.72 -37.83
N LYS A 416 40.53 -5.16 -38.98
CA LYS A 416 39.69 -4.20 -39.73
C LYS A 416 38.62 -5.00 -40.50
N ARG A 417 37.53 -5.38 -39.84
CA ARG A 417 36.32 -5.87 -40.53
C ARG A 417 35.26 -4.78 -40.56
N LYS A 418 34.65 -4.60 -41.74
CA LYS A 418 33.53 -3.67 -41.98
C LYS A 418 32.41 -3.97 -40.98
N GLY A 419 31.79 -2.90 -40.46
CA GLY A 419 30.67 -3.04 -39.53
C GLY A 419 29.54 -3.85 -40.14
N SER A 420 29.27 -5.01 -39.54
CA SER A 420 27.97 -5.66 -39.60
C SER A 420 26.97 -4.82 -38.82
N ASP A 421 25.78 -4.59 -39.36
CA ASP A 421 24.69 -3.93 -38.63
C ASP A 421 24.39 -4.71 -37.34
N VAL A 422 24.74 -4.12 -36.20
CA VAL A 422 24.41 -4.69 -34.89
C VAL A 422 22.91 -4.52 -34.70
N GLN A 423 22.15 -5.61 -34.90
CA GLN A 423 20.72 -5.64 -34.59
C GLN A 423 20.51 -5.44 -33.08
N GLN A 424 20.31 -4.19 -32.69
CA GLN A 424 19.92 -3.80 -31.34
C GLN A 424 18.44 -4.15 -31.15
N GLN A 425 18.16 -5.21 -30.37
CA GLN A 425 16.79 -5.60 -30.07
C GLN A 425 16.29 -4.81 -28.86
N ALA A 426 15.16 -4.12 -29.00
CA ALA A 426 14.54 -3.43 -27.86
C ALA A 426 14.20 -4.43 -26.75
N VAL A 427 14.44 -4.05 -25.51
CA VAL A 427 13.97 -4.84 -24.35
C VAL A 427 12.45 -4.70 -24.27
N LEU A 428 11.74 -5.82 -24.39
CA LEU A 428 10.27 -5.90 -24.34
C LEU A 428 9.82 -6.75 -23.15
N PRO A 429 8.65 -6.44 -22.53
CA PRO A 429 8.03 -7.31 -21.55
C PRO A 429 7.83 -8.72 -22.09
N GLN A 430 8.14 -9.72 -21.26
CA GLN A 430 7.87 -11.13 -21.48
C GLN A 430 6.64 -11.53 -20.67
N ASP A 431 5.85 -12.47 -21.17
CA ASP A 431 4.71 -13.00 -20.42
C ASP A 431 5.21 -13.87 -19.25
N TYR A 432 4.62 -13.70 -18.07
CA TYR A 432 5.01 -14.39 -16.84
C TYR A 432 3.91 -15.36 -16.42
N TYR A 433 4.25 -16.64 -16.35
CA TYR A 433 3.36 -17.75 -16.06
C TYR A 433 3.71 -18.42 -14.73
N VAL A 434 2.67 -18.82 -13.99
CA VAL A 434 2.75 -19.65 -12.79
C VAL A 434 1.64 -20.70 -12.86
N ASN A 435 2.00 -21.96 -12.65
CA ASN A 435 1.13 -23.13 -12.82
C ASN A 435 0.44 -23.21 -14.20
N GLY A 436 1.14 -22.79 -15.27
CA GLY A 436 0.57 -22.68 -16.63
C GLY A 436 -0.40 -21.52 -16.84
N THR A 437 -0.78 -20.79 -15.80
CA THR A 437 -1.63 -19.60 -15.88
C THR A 437 -0.77 -18.36 -16.10
N LYS A 438 -1.10 -17.52 -17.08
CA LYS A 438 -0.48 -16.18 -17.21
C LYS A 438 -0.92 -15.33 -16.03
N ILE A 439 0.04 -14.90 -15.20
CA ILE A 439 -0.24 -14.04 -14.04
C ILE A 439 0.23 -12.59 -14.26
N GLY A 440 0.93 -12.31 -15.37
CA GLY A 440 1.44 -10.97 -15.62
C GLY A 440 2.50 -10.89 -16.71
N THR A 441 3.38 -9.90 -16.57
CA THR A 441 4.53 -9.67 -17.46
C THR A 441 5.80 -9.28 -16.68
N TRP A 442 6.95 -9.81 -17.09
CA TRP A 442 8.28 -9.49 -16.56
C TRP A 442 9.12 -8.73 -17.59
N THR A 443 9.73 -7.62 -17.21
CA THR A 443 10.69 -6.87 -18.05
C THR A 443 11.99 -6.72 -17.29
N GLU A 444 13.14 -6.95 -17.91
CA GLU A 444 14.43 -6.83 -17.23
C GLU A 444 15.52 -6.22 -18.11
N ALA A 445 16.22 -5.23 -17.56
CA ALA A 445 17.40 -4.66 -18.18
C ALA A 445 18.39 -4.12 -17.12
N ARG A 446 19.65 -4.54 -17.25
CA ARG A 446 20.81 -3.82 -16.67
C ARG A 446 20.71 -3.60 -15.15
N GLY A 447 20.23 -4.63 -14.43
CA GLY A 447 20.07 -4.64 -12.97
C GLY A 447 18.68 -4.22 -12.45
N LEU A 448 17.78 -3.76 -13.32
CA LEU A 448 16.39 -3.44 -12.98
C LEU A 448 15.43 -4.45 -13.60
N SER A 449 14.55 -5.03 -12.78
CA SER A 449 13.42 -5.86 -13.19
C SER A 449 12.10 -5.14 -12.86
N PHE A 450 11.09 -5.25 -13.73
CA PHE A 450 9.72 -4.78 -13.49
C PHE A 450 8.72 -5.91 -13.74
N VAL A 451 7.91 -6.20 -12.72
CA VAL A 451 6.92 -7.28 -12.75
C VAL A 451 5.52 -6.71 -12.56
N LYS A 452 4.74 -6.70 -13.64
CA LYS A 452 3.33 -6.30 -13.56
C LYS A 452 2.49 -7.55 -13.36
N PHE A 453 1.74 -7.61 -12.26
CA PHE A 453 0.80 -8.68 -11.95
C PHE A 453 -0.60 -8.31 -12.47
N ASP A 454 -1.17 -9.16 -13.31
CA ASP A 454 -2.52 -8.99 -13.83
C ASP A 454 -3.54 -9.37 -12.74
N TYR A 455 -4.59 -8.56 -12.61
CA TYR A 455 -5.68 -8.70 -11.63
C TYR A 455 -5.32 -8.53 -10.14
N ALA A 456 -4.06 -8.25 -9.81
CA ALA A 456 -3.63 -7.97 -8.44
C ALA A 456 -3.85 -6.50 -8.04
N SER A 457 -4.06 -6.28 -6.73
CA SER A 457 -4.31 -4.99 -6.08
C SER A 457 -3.00 -4.28 -5.67
N HIS A 458 -3.07 -3.36 -4.72
CA HIS A 458 -1.90 -2.79 -4.04
C HIS A 458 -1.09 -3.87 -3.30
N LEU A 459 -1.78 -4.85 -2.68
CA LEU A 459 -1.19 -5.90 -1.84
C LEU A 459 -0.92 -7.18 -2.66
N VAL A 460 -0.04 -7.11 -3.65
CA VAL A 460 0.27 -8.23 -4.56
C VAL A 460 0.58 -9.57 -3.85
N PRO A 461 1.30 -9.62 -2.70
CA PRO A 461 1.51 -10.87 -1.98
C PRO A 461 0.22 -11.51 -1.42
N VAL A 462 -0.83 -10.73 -1.16
CA VAL A 462 -2.14 -11.23 -0.70
C VAL A 462 -2.91 -11.87 -1.86
N ASP A 463 -2.96 -11.19 -3.00
CA ASP A 463 -3.72 -11.63 -4.18
C ASP A 463 -3.05 -12.80 -4.90
N ALA A 464 -1.73 -12.69 -5.10
CA ALA A 464 -0.93 -13.54 -5.97
C ALA A 464 0.21 -14.25 -5.22
N ALA A 465 -0.01 -14.61 -3.94
CA ALA A 465 0.98 -15.15 -3.00
C ALA A 465 2.04 -16.10 -3.58
N TYR A 466 1.62 -17.12 -4.34
CA TYR A 466 2.54 -18.09 -4.95
C TYR A 466 3.45 -17.47 -6.02
N ALA A 467 2.92 -16.56 -6.84
CA ALA A 467 3.67 -15.87 -7.88
C ALA A 467 4.54 -14.71 -7.34
N ALA A 468 4.11 -14.07 -6.25
CA ALA A 468 4.93 -13.13 -5.49
C ALA A 468 6.11 -13.85 -4.79
N HIS A 469 5.89 -15.08 -4.30
CA HIS A 469 6.96 -15.91 -3.74
C HIS A 469 7.95 -16.40 -4.82
N ASP A 470 7.48 -16.88 -5.99
CA ASP A 470 8.40 -17.23 -7.09
C ASP A 470 9.24 -16.02 -7.54
N MET A 471 8.61 -14.85 -7.71
CA MET A 471 9.30 -13.59 -8.00
C MET A 471 10.39 -13.28 -6.98
N LEU A 472 10.13 -13.46 -5.68
CA LEU A 472 11.15 -13.33 -4.64
C LEU A 472 12.31 -14.30 -4.90
N LEU A 473 12.04 -15.60 -5.03
CA LEU A 473 13.08 -16.64 -5.15
C LEU A 473 13.97 -16.42 -6.38
N ARG A 474 13.37 -16.04 -7.52
CA ARG A 474 14.10 -15.60 -8.73
C ARG A 474 15.03 -14.43 -8.44
N PHE A 475 14.54 -13.39 -7.77
CA PHE A 475 15.30 -12.17 -7.51
C PHE A 475 16.45 -12.36 -6.50
N ILE A 476 16.20 -13.05 -5.38
CA ILE A 476 17.23 -13.33 -4.36
C ILE A 476 18.17 -14.48 -4.75
N GLY A 477 17.85 -15.19 -5.84
CA GLY A 477 18.70 -16.21 -6.45
C GLY A 477 18.72 -17.53 -5.69
N VAL A 478 17.58 -18.00 -5.19
CA VAL A 478 17.45 -19.29 -4.50
C VAL A 478 17.40 -20.44 -5.52
N ASP A 479 18.30 -21.41 -5.36
CA ASP A 479 18.34 -22.64 -6.15
C ASP A 479 17.42 -23.70 -5.52
N ILE A 480 16.16 -23.73 -5.96
CA ILE A 480 15.12 -24.62 -5.40
C ILE A 480 15.39 -26.09 -5.74
N ILE A 481 16.04 -26.36 -6.88
CA ILE A 481 16.40 -27.72 -7.31
C ILE A 481 17.40 -28.32 -6.31
N LYS A 482 18.42 -27.55 -5.88
CA LYS A 482 19.32 -27.96 -4.79
C LYS A 482 18.62 -28.05 -3.43
N ALA A 483 17.65 -27.16 -3.16
CA ALA A 483 17.00 -27.08 -1.87
C ALA A 483 16.01 -28.23 -1.59
N ALA A 484 15.34 -28.77 -2.61
CA ALA A 484 14.23 -29.72 -2.41
C ALA A 484 14.03 -30.77 -3.52
N GLY A 485 14.84 -30.74 -4.58
CA GLY A 485 14.71 -31.66 -5.71
C GLY A 485 13.50 -31.38 -6.62
N PRO A 486 13.33 -32.17 -7.69
CA PRO A 486 12.42 -31.85 -8.80
C PRO A 486 10.92 -32.16 -8.54
N MET A 487 10.55 -32.76 -7.41
CA MET A 487 9.18 -33.27 -7.17
C MET A 487 8.27 -32.36 -6.32
N SER A 488 8.77 -31.20 -5.88
CA SER A 488 8.06 -30.31 -4.95
C SER A 488 7.59 -28.98 -5.56
N SER A 489 7.73 -28.82 -6.88
CA SER A 489 7.60 -27.53 -7.56
C SER A 489 6.28 -27.33 -8.34
N ILE A 490 5.61 -26.19 -8.14
CA ILE A 490 4.70 -25.63 -9.17
C ILE A 490 5.55 -25.07 -10.31
N SER A 491 5.19 -25.30 -11.56
CA SER A 491 5.90 -24.71 -12.71
C SER A 491 5.77 -23.18 -12.75
N SER A 492 6.83 -22.51 -13.19
CA SER A 492 6.80 -21.08 -13.53
C SER A 492 7.76 -20.80 -14.69
N GLN A 493 7.42 -19.83 -15.53
CA GLN A 493 8.10 -19.53 -16.79
C GLN A 493 8.01 -18.04 -17.13
N ILE A 494 9.07 -17.48 -17.72
CA ILE A 494 9.10 -16.11 -18.25
C ILE A 494 9.42 -16.14 -19.75
N GLY A 495 8.45 -15.78 -20.58
CA GLY A 495 8.54 -15.80 -22.06
C GLY A 495 8.64 -17.22 -22.65
N ASP A 496 8.93 -17.29 -23.94
CA ASP A 496 8.95 -18.55 -24.70
C ASP A 496 10.26 -19.37 -24.56
N ILE A 497 11.17 -18.95 -23.68
CA ILE A 497 12.53 -19.51 -23.54
C ILE A 497 12.51 -20.74 -22.62
N GLU A 498 13.46 -21.65 -22.83
CA GLU A 498 13.90 -22.69 -21.88
C GLU A 498 14.46 -22.06 -20.58
N ASP A 499 13.61 -21.36 -19.82
CA ASP A 499 13.94 -20.85 -18.50
C ASP A 499 13.92 -22.02 -17.51
N GLU A 500 15.06 -22.69 -17.34
CA GLU A 500 15.26 -23.82 -16.39
C GLU A 500 15.09 -23.41 -14.90
N ARG A 501 14.54 -22.23 -14.62
CA ARG A 501 14.42 -21.58 -13.31
C ARG A 501 13.05 -20.89 -13.25
N THR A 502 12.33 -20.84 -12.14
CA THR A 502 12.33 -21.63 -10.90
C THR A 502 10.94 -22.22 -10.72
N GLY A 503 10.79 -23.27 -9.91
CA GLY A 503 9.47 -23.82 -9.59
C GLY A 503 9.14 -23.69 -8.11
N ILE A 504 7.94 -23.20 -7.78
CA ILE A 504 7.56 -22.84 -6.39
C ILE A 504 7.52 -24.07 -5.50
N LEU A 505 8.30 -24.07 -4.42
CA LEU A 505 8.17 -25.11 -3.41
C LEU A 505 6.76 -25.08 -2.79
N MET A 506 6.03 -26.17 -2.95
CA MET A 506 4.85 -26.41 -2.13
C MET A 506 5.25 -26.68 -0.69
N LYS A 507 4.59 -25.99 0.24
CA LYS A 507 4.79 -26.15 1.69
C LYS A 507 4.86 -27.63 2.09
N ILE A 508 6.04 -28.02 2.55
CA ILE A 508 6.29 -29.33 3.15
C ILE A 508 5.82 -29.27 4.60
N LEU A 509 4.94 -30.21 4.99
CA LEU A 509 4.51 -30.41 6.37
C LEU A 509 5.68 -30.91 7.23
N SER A 510 5.64 -30.68 8.54
CA SER A 510 6.75 -31.00 9.47
C SER A 510 7.14 -32.50 9.54
N ASN A 511 6.35 -33.38 8.92
CA ASN A 511 6.59 -34.82 8.75
C ASN A 511 7.25 -35.18 7.39
N GLY A 512 7.62 -34.19 6.58
CA GLY A 512 8.23 -34.37 5.25
C GLY A 512 7.23 -34.56 4.09
N THR A 513 5.91 -34.58 4.32
CA THR A 513 4.93 -34.75 3.24
C THR A 513 4.53 -33.42 2.61
N LEU A 514 4.48 -33.36 1.27
CA LEU A 514 3.94 -32.22 0.52
C LEU A 514 2.43 -32.06 0.76
N ILE A 515 1.93 -30.82 0.75
CA ILE A 515 0.48 -30.58 0.61
C ILE A 515 0.00 -31.19 -0.71
N ASN A 516 -1.09 -31.96 -0.67
CA ASN A 516 -1.60 -32.65 -1.84
C ASN A 516 -1.90 -31.68 -2.99
N GLN A 517 -1.26 -31.90 -4.14
CA GLN A 517 -1.35 -31.05 -5.35
C GLN A 517 -2.79 -30.88 -5.82
N ASP A 518 -3.64 -31.90 -5.63
CA ASP A 518 -5.07 -31.88 -5.98
C ASP A 518 -5.88 -30.75 -5.30
N LYS A 519 -5.39 -30.18 -4.19
CA LYS A 519 -6.05 -29.05 -3.49
C LYS A 519 -5.57 -27.67 -3.95
N LEU A 520 -4.57 -27.60 -4.82
CA LEU A 520 -4.10 -26.37 -5.48
C LEU A 520 -4.73 -26.18 -6.86
N MET A 521 -5.37 -27.23 -7.38
CA MET A 521 -6.43 -27.10 -8.36
C MET A 521 -7.53 -26.22 -7.78
N VAL A 522 -7.52 -24.92 -8.11
CA VAL A 522 -8.80 -24.23 -8.28
C VAL A 522 -9.45 -24.89 -9.47
N LYS A 523 -10.27 -25.92 -9.19
CA LYS A 523 -11.26 -26.41 -10.14
C LYS A 523 -12.20 -25.25 -10.44
N ILE A 524 -11.92 -24.52 -11.50
CA ILE A 524 -12.98 -23.86 -12.28
C ILE A 524 -13.70 -25.01 -12.99
N ASP A 525 -14.59 -25.68 -12.26
CA ASP A 525 -15.44 -26.75 -12.78
C ASP A 525 -16.55 -26.08 -13.61
N PRO A 526 -16.61 -26.22 -14.94
CA PRO A 526 -17.57 -25.47 -15.75
C PRO A 526 -19.03 -25.94 -15.58
N GLU A 527 -19.26 -27.06 -14.87
CA GLU A 527 -20.55 -27.78 -14.84
C GLU A 527 -21.07 -28.09 -13.42
N GLN A 528 -20.80 -27.23 -12.43
CA GLN A 528 -21.41 -27.32 -11.09
C GLN A 528 -22.14 -26.02 -10.70
N ASN A 529 -23.03 -25.55 -11.57
CA ASN A 529 -23.80 -24.32 -11.34
C ASN A 529 -25.31 -24.48 -11.60
N GLU A 530 -25.92 -25.53 -11.05
CA GLU A 530 -27.39 -25.66 -10.97
C GLU A 530 -27.82 -26.44 -9.71
N SER A 531 -27.96 -25.73 -8.57
CA SER A 531 -28.81 -26.16 -7.43
C SER A 531 -28.92 -25.15 -6.27
N ASN A 532 -27.91 -24.31 -6.02
CA ASN A 532 -27.91 -23.36 -4.89
C ASN A 532 -28.15 -21.87 -5.28
N LEU A 533 -28.68 -21.61 -6.48
CA LEU A 533 -29.02 -20.27 -6.96
C LEU A 533 -30.44 -19.85 -6.53
N SER A 534 -30.68 -19.69 -5.23
CA SER A 534 -31.99 -19.25 -4.71
C SER A 534 -31.96 -18.35 -3.47
N LEU A 535 -30.79 -17.80 -3.10
CA LEU A 535 -30.67 -16.78 -2.05
C LEU A 535 -29.48 -15.85 -2.29
N LEU A 536 -29.72 -14.80 -3.08
CA LEU A 536 -29.08 -13.46 -3.16
C LEU A 536 -29.28 -12.92 -4.59
N GLY A 537 -29.68 -11.66 -4.72
CA GLY A 537 -29.97 -11.05 -6.04
C GLY A 537 -28.69 -10.77 -6.84
N GLY A 538 -28.72 -11.04 -8.15
CA GLY A 538 -27.56 -10.86 -9.07
C GLY A 538 -27.13 -9.41 -9.29
N PRO A 539 -26.14 -9.15 -10.17
CA PRO A 539 -26.48 -9.16 -11.61
C PRO A 539 -25.34 -9.43 -12.65
N VAL A 540 -25.76 -9.55 -13.93
CA VAL A 540 -24.99 -9.43 -15.21
C VAL A 540 -24.03 -10.59 -15.59
N PRO A 541 -24.00 -11.04 -16.87
CA PRO A 541 -23.07 -12.09 -17.33
C PRO A 541 -21.62 -11.60 -17.48
N ILE A 542 -20.67 -12.48 -17.15
CA ILE A 542 -19.24 -12.33 -17.40
C ILE A 542 -18.95 -12.87 -18.82
N LEU A 543 -18.14 -12.17 -19.62
CA LEU A 543 -17.62 -12.65 -20.91
C LEU A 543 -16.17 -13.12 -20.74
N GLU A 544 -15.96 -14.43 -20.78
CA GLU A 544 -14.71 -15.05 -20.29
C GLU A 544 -13.58 -15.12 -21.32
N THR A 545 -13.83 -14.97 -22.63
CA THR A 545 -12.77 -15.09 -23.65
C THR A 545 -12.49 -13.82 -24.45
N VAL A 546 -11.27 -13.71 -24.98
CA VAL A 546 -10.86 -12.64 -25.92
C VAL A 546 -11.49 -12.86 -27.30
N GLU A 547 -11.67 -14.12 -27.70
CA GLU A 547 -12.28 -14.49 -28.98
C GLU A 547 -13.79 -14.19 -29.02
N GLU A 548 -14.54 -14.41 -27.93
CA GLU A 548 -15.96 -14.01 -27.87
C GLU A 548 -16.12 -12.48 -27.78
N ARG A 549 -15.18 -11.76 -27.13
CA ARG A 549 -15.16 -10.30 -27.19
C ARG A 549 -14.91 -9.79 -28.62
N GLN A 550 -14.11 -10.48 -29.43
CA GLN A 550 -14.00 -10.19 -30.87
C GLN A 550 -15.24 -10.62 -31.66
N ALA A 551 -15.96 -11.67 -31.25
CA ALA A 551 -17.22 -12.07 -31.87
C ALA A 551 -18.36 -11.05 -31.62
N TYR A 552 -18.34 -10.33 -30.49
CA TYR A 552 -19.37 -9.35 -30.13
C TYR A 552 -19.02 -7.88 -30.44
N TYR A 553 -17.72 -7.52 -30.44
CA TYR A 553 -17.24 -6.15 -30.70
C TYR A 553 -16.30 -6.02 -31.92
N GLY A 554 -16.14 -7.08 -32.70
CA GLY A 554 -15.27 -7.07 -33.88
C GLY A 554 -15.69 -6.03 -34.94
N PRO A 555 -14.72 -5.38 -35.63
CA PRO A 555 -14.99 -4.26 -36.54
C PRO A 555 -15.91 -4.59 -37.72
N ARG A 556 -16.12 -5.88 -38.02
CA ARG A 556 -17.08 -6.34 -39.05
C ARG A 556 -18.54 -6.19 -38.62
N GLN A 557 -18.88 -6.35 -37.33
CA GLN A 557 -20.28 -6.18 -36.87
C GLN A 557 -20.65 -4.71 -36.65
N THR A 558 -19.69 -3.86 -36.26
CA THR A 558 -19.91 -2.40 -36.12
C THR A 558 -20.34 -1.78 -37.45
N ILE A 559 -19.76 -2.22 -38.56
CA ILE A 559 -20.14 -1.80 -39.93
C ILE A 559 -21.56 -2.26 -40.26
N THR A 560 -21.91 -3.53 -39.99
CA THR A 560 -23.26 -4.07 -40.23
C THR A 560 -24.32 -3.33 -39.41
N LEU A 561 -24.04 -3.00 -38.15
CA LEU A 561 -24.93 -2.21 -37.29
C LEU A 561 -25.10 -0.77 -37.81
N PHE A 562 -24.03 -0.14 -38.30
CA PHE A 562 -24.11 1.18 -38.94
C PHE A 562 -24.96 1.17 -40.22
N LEU A 563 -24.80 0.15 -41.07
CA LEU A 563 -25.61 -0.04 -42.28
C LEU A 563 -27.09 -0.31 -41.94
N PHE A 564 -27.35 -1.11 -40.90
CA PHE A 564 -28.72 -1.37 -40.44
C PHE A 564 -29.38 -0.09 -39.87
N LEU A 565 -28.70 0.65 -38.98
CA LEU A 565 -29.22 1.89 -38.40
C LEU A 565 -29.44 2.99 -39.45
N SER A 566 -28.50 3.16 -40.39
CA SER A 566 -28.65 4.14 -41.48
C SER A 566 -29.79 3.79 -42.43
N SER A 567 -29.98 2.51 -42.77
CA SER A 567 -31.15 2.07 -43.57
C SER A 567 -32.47 2.25 -42.82
N LEU A 568 -32.50 2.02 -41.49
CA LEU A 568 -33.68 2.27 -40.65
C LEU A 568 -34.06 3.75 -40.61
N ILE A 569 -33.06 4.64 -40.46
CA ILE A 569 -33.24 6.10 -40.51
C ILE A 569 -33.75 6.53 -41.89
N LEU A 570 -33.18 6.00 -42.97
CA LEU A 570 -33.62 6.29 -44.34
C LEU A 570 -35.07 5.83 -44.57
N GLY A 571 -35.43 4.65 -44.07
CA GLY A 571 -36.80 4.12 -44.08
C GLY A 571 -37.78 5.02 -43.33
N LEU A 572 -37.42 5.49 -42.12
CA LEU A 572 -38.24 6.43 -41.35
C LEU A 572 -38.41 7.78 -42.06
N VAL A 573 -37.34 8.32 -42.67
CA VAL A 573 -37.40 9.56 -43.47
C VAL A 573 -38.31 9.41 -44.70
N LEU A 574 -38.22 8.27 -45.41
CA LEU A 574 -39.08 7.95 -46.54
C LEU A 574 -40.54 7.78 -46.10
N LEU A 575 -40.81 7.12 -44.98
CA LEU A 575 -42.15 6.91 -44.43
C LEU A 575 -42.77 8.24 -43.94
N PHE A 576 -41.97 9.14 -43.37
CA PHE A 576 -42.40 10.51 -43.06
C PHE A 576 -42.68 11.33 -44.33
N LYS A 577 -41.80 11.29 -45.35
CA LYS A 577 -42.05 11.94 -46.66
C LYS A 577 -43.31 11.40 -47.33
N TRP A 578 -43.56 10.09 -47.26
CA TRP A 578 -44.75 9.44 -47.79
C TRP A 578 -46.02 9.83 -47.02
N ARG A 579 -46.00 9.83 -45.68
CA ARG A 579 -47.11 10.36 -44.85
C ARG A 579 -47.38 11.84 -45.16
N ARG A 580 -46.33 12.65 -45.40
CA ARG A 580 -46.46 14.08 -45.76
C ARG A 580 -47.05 14.27 -47.17
N ARG A 581 -46.71 13.41 -48.15
CA ARG A 581 -47.38 13.34 -49.46
C ARG A 581 -48.85 12.91 -49.34
N ARG A 582 -49.16 11.86 -48.58
CA ARG A 582 -50.56 11.40 -48.33
C ARG A 582 -51.43 12.48 -47.67
N ARG A 583 -50.87 13.34 -46.82
CA ARG A 583 -51.57 14.50 -46.25
C ARG A 583 -51.80 15.64 -47.25
N ARG A 584 -50.93 15.84 -48.25
CA ARG A 584 -51.17 16.82 -49.34
C ARG A 584 -52.24 16.37 -50.34
N ASN A 585 -52.45 15.06 -50.52
CA ASN A 585 -53.48 14.52 -51.43
C ASN A 585 -54.86 14.35 -50.78
N ARG A 586 -55.11 14.90 -49.58
CA ARG A 586 -56.45 15.00 -48.97
C ARG A 586 -56.89 16.45 -48.95
N GLN A 587 -57.55 16.90 -50.01
CA GLN A 587 -58.31 18.16 -49.99
C GLN A 587 -59.51 18.01 -49.03
N PRO A 588 -59.78 19.01 -48.17
CA PRO A 588 -61.07 19.11 -47.48
C PRO A 588 -62.12 19.70 -48.43
N VAL A 589 -63.26 19.04 -48.56
CA VAL A 589 -64.45 19.60 -49.23
C VAL A 589 -65.11 20.63 -48.30
N LEU A 590 -65.35 21.84 -48.82
CA LEU A 590 -66.08 22.92 -48.13
C LEU A 590 -67.60 22.72 -48.19
N PRO A 591 -68.34 22.97 -47.09
CA PRO A 591 -69.76 23.28 -47.16
C PRO A 591 -70.04 24.79 -46.95
N ILE A 592 -70.44 25.41 -48.06
CA ILE A 592 -71.50 26.42 -48.22
C ILE A 592 -71.76 27.46 -47.09
N ARG A 593 -71.57 28.71 -47.49
CA ARG A 593 -71.85 29.98 -46.79
C ARG A 593 -73.36 30.28 -46.66
N LYS A 594 -73.86 30.55 -45.45
CA LYS A 594 -75.12 31.32 -45.24
C LYS A 594 -74.81 32.71 -44.69
N LYS A 595 -75.36 33.76 -45.35
CA LYS A 595 -75.36 35.16 -44.88
C LYS A 595 -76.67 35.45 -44.16
N ASN A 596 -76.62 36.18 -43.03
CA ASN A 596 -77.61 37.13 -42.48
C ASN A 596 -77.18 37.52 -41.05
N ASN A 597 -77.45 38.70 -40.48
CA ASN A 597 -77.53 40.06 -41.04
C ASN A 597 -77.25 41.09 -39.89
N LYS A 598 -77.01 42.37 -40.22
CA LYS A 598 -76.52 43.46 -39.33
C LYS A 598 -77.31 43.75 -38.04
N ARG A 599 -76.60 44.15 -36.96
CA ARG A 599 -76.75 45.40 -36.13
C ARG A 599 -75.59 45.48 -35.12
N LYS A 600 -74.73 46.52 -35.14
CA LYS A 600 -74.73 47.74 -34.25
C LYS A 600 -74.99 47.42 -32.77
N ASN A 601 -74.20 47.88 -31.77
CA ASN A 601 -73.44 49.13 -31.69
C ASN A 601 -72.29 49.10 -30.63
N LYS A 602 -71.22 49.85 -30.92
CA LYS A 602 -70.47 50.82 -30.09
C LYS A 602 -69.67 50.45 -28.80
N ASP A 603 -68.41 50.87 -28.87
CA ASP A 603 -67.65 51.78 -27.98
C ASP A 603 -67.30 51.43 -26.52
N GLN A 604 -65.97 51.30 -26.35
CA GLN A 604 -65.11 51.94 -25.33
C GLN A 604 -64.79 51.27 -23.99
N LEU A 605 -63.53 51.54 -23.63
CA LEU A 605 -62.68 51.04 -22.56
C LEU A 605 -62.94 51.69 -21.18
N LYS A 606 -62.48 50.96 -20.16
CA LYS A 606 -61.84 51.40 -18.88
C LYS A 606 -62.67 51.70 -17.62
N SER A 607 -62.30 50.92 -16.58
CA SER A 607 -62.06 51.26 -15.16
C SER A 607 -63.20 51.63 -14.20
N ILE A 608 -63.19 50.94 -13.04
CA ILE A 608 -63.51 51.32 -11.63
C ILE A 608 -63.32 50.00 -10.83
N CYS A 609 -62.31 49.80 -9.98
CA CYS A 609 -62.04 50.30 -8.61
C CYS A 609 -62.73 49.53 -7.44
N LEU A 610 -61.89 48.82 -6.66
CA LEU A 610 -61.84 48.63 -5.18
C LEU A 610 -63.06 48.19 -4.33
N GLU A 611 -62.79 47.16 -3.49
CA GLU A 611 -63.23 46.95 -2.07
C GLU A 611 -64.75 46.87 -1.73
N SER A 612 -65.24 46.21 -0.66
CA SER A 612 -64.65 45.53 0.53
C SER A 612 -65.58 44.42 1.10
N SER A 613 -65.11 43.66 2.09
CA SER A 613 -65.85 42.63 2.88
C SER A 613 -66.85 43.26 3.89
N PRO A 614 -67.68 42.51 4.70
CA PRO A 614 -67.16 41.80 5.89
C PRO A 614 -68.00 40.63 6.54
N SER A 615 -67.38 39.98 7.55
CA SER A 615 -68.00 39.22 8.68
C SER A 615 -68.66 37.85 8.38
N ARG A 616 -68.72 36.85 9.28
CA ARG A 616 -68.44 36.67 10.73
C ARG A 616 -68.05 35.17 10.92
N SER A 617 -66.93 34.76 11.51
CA SER A 617 -66.67 34.48 12.96
C SER A 617 -67.84 33.81 13.71
N ARG A 618 -67.66 32.83 14.63
CA ARG A 618 -66.51 32.60 15.54
C ARG A 618 -66.63 31.28 16.37
N THR A 619 -65.48 30.71 16.78
CA THR A 619 -65.22 29.94 18.04
C THR A 619 -65.87 28.54 18.28
N SER A 620 -65.26 27.60 19.04
CA SER A 620 -64.13 27.71 20.01
C SER A 620 -63.41 26.39 20.39
N ILE A 621 -62.06 26.50 20.60
CA ILE A 621 -61.23 25.90 21.70
C ILE A 621 -60.98 24.37 21.67
N SER A 622 -59.80 23.77 21.93
CA SER A 622 -58.47 24.21 22.49
C SER A 622 -57.30 23.45 21.81
N ARG A 623 -56.15 24.09 21.47
CA ARG A 623 -54.82 24.13 22.18
C ARG A 623 -54.08 22.76 22.29
N LEU A 624 -52.75 22.61 22.10
CA LEU A 624 -51.62 23.55 21.85
C LEU A 624 -50.37 22.80 21.27
N SER A 625 -49.71 23.39 20.25
CA SER A 625 -48.23 23.62 20.03
C SER A 625 -47.13 22.54 20.25
N SER A 626 -45.95 22.54 19.58
CA SER A 626 -45.44 23.20 18.33
C SER A 626 -43.95 22.85 18.02
N THR A 627 -43.59 22.70 16.73
CA THR A 627 -42.34 23.09 15.96
C THR A 627 -41.00 23.44 16.67
N SER A 628 -39.76 23.13 16.23
CA SER A 628 -39.06 22.82 14.93
C SER A 628 -38.37 23.99 14.16
N SER A 629 -37.01 23.96 14.08
CA SER A 629 -36.06 24.51 13.08
C SER A 629 -35.91 26.03 12.82
N PRO A 630 -34.67 26.50 12.47
CA PRO A 630 -34.47 27.48 11.37
C PRO A 630 -33.13 27.40 10.59
N THR A 631 -32.98 28.17 9.48
CA THR A 631 -31.75 28.36 8.68
C THR A 631 -31.57 29.80 8.14
N TYR A 632 -30.30 30.28 8.15
CA TYR A 632 -29.58 31.28 7.31
C TYR A 632 -30.19 32.55 6.69
N HIS A 633 -29.42 33.67 6.75
CA HIS A 633 -29.10 34.59 5.62
C HIS A 633 -27.99 35.63 5.97
N HIS A 634 -27.13 36.04 5.02
CA HIS A 634 -26.18 37.18 5.19
C HIS A 634 -25.59 37.75 3.86
N HIS A 635 -25.40 39.09 3.80
CA HIS A 635 -24.51 39.90 2.90
C HIS A 635 -24.77 41.43 3.17
N PRO A 636 -24.01 42.46 2.66
CA PRO A 636 -22.91 42.47 1.66
C PRO A 636 -21.64 43.37 1.96
N ARG A 637 -20.61 43.25 1.09
CA ARG A 637 -19.53 44.21 0.64
C ARG A 637 -18.99 45.38 1.51
N THR A 638 -17.65 45.49 1.62
CA THR A 638 -16.77 46.57 1.02
C THR A 638 -15.25 46.30 1.21
N ASN A 639 -14.40 47.06 0.49
CA ASN A 639 -12.91 47.16 0.47
C ASN A 639 -12.59 48.67 0.15
N PRO A 640 -11.36 49.28 0.18
CA PRO A 640 -9.98 48.72 0.28
C PRO A 640 -8.92 49.59 1.07
N ASN A 641 -7.62 49.27 0.86
CA ASN A 641 -6.40 50.13 0.81
C ASN A 641 -5.44 50.33 2.03
N ARG A 642 -4.14 50.11 1.73
CA ARG A 642 -2.89 50.84 2.17
C ARG A 642 -2.48 50.78 3.66
N THR A 643 -1.20 50.85 4.10
CA THR A 643 0.16 50.90 3.47
C THR A 643 1.28 50.73 4.53
N ILE A 644 2.38 50.03 4.18
CA ILE A 644 3.84 50.30 4.42
C ILE A 644 4.38 50.47 5.88
N VAL A 645 5.68 50.14 6.05
CA VAL A 645 6.62 50.36 7.18
C VAL A 645 6.49 49.29 8.28
N ASP A 646 7.41 48.33 8.45
CA ASP A 646 8.89 48.32 8.65
C ASP A 646 9.34 48.59 10.11
N ASP A 647 10.50 47.99 10.41
CA ASP A 647 11.41 48.19 11.55
C ASP A 647 11.06 47.64 12.95
N ASN A 648 11.66 46.46 13.20
CA ASN A 648 12.85 46.28 14.05
C ASN A 648 12.83 46.62 15.56
N ASN A 649 13.59 45.77 16.28
CA ASN A 649 14.29 46.03 17.55
C ASN A 649 13.45 46.26 18.83
N ASN A 650 13.97 45.96 20.02
CA ASN A 650 14.91 44.91 20.43
C ASN A 650 14.77 44.75 21.96
N ASP A 651 15.39 43.71 22.50
CA ASP A 651 16.01 43.69 23.84
C ASP A 651 15.19 43.84 25.15
N GLN A 652 15.56 42.95 26.07
CA GLN A 652 15.71 43.11 27.53
C GLN A 652 14.44 43.30 28.38
N ALA A 653 14.06 42.37 29.26
CA ALA A 653 14.76 41.64 30.35
C ALA A 653 14.72 42.37 31.71
N GLN A 654 14.90 41.55 32.76
CA GLN A 654 14.83 41.87 34.21
C GLN A 654 13.38 42.01 34.74
N SER A 655 12.88 41.07 35.54
CA SER A 655 13.33 40.63 36.89
C SER A 655 12.59 41.39 37.98
N LEU A 656 11.78 40.67 38.77
CA LEU A 656 11.65 40.92 40.21
C LEU A 656 11.17 39.65 40.91
N VAL A 657 11.80 39.38 42.05
CA VAL A 657 11.54 38.28 42.98
C VAL A 657 10.47 38.76 43.96
N ASP A 658 9.60 37.87 44.43
CA ASP A 658 9.18 37.93 45.83
C ASP A 658 8.80 36.56 46.42
N HIS A 659 9.11 36.39 47.71
CA HIS A 659 8.86 35.18 48.49
C HIS A 659 7.50 35.25 49.19
N HIS A 660 6.86 34.08 49.42
CA HIS A 660 6.19 33.85 50.71
C HIS A 660 6.11 32.37 51.10
N HIS A 661 6.39 32.09 52.38
CA HIS A 661 6.17 30.82 53.07
C HIS A 661 4.91 30.90 53.95
N HIS A 662 4.13 29.81 54.01
CA HIS A 662 3.58 29.14 55.22
C HIS A 662 2.69 27.95 54.74
N HIS A 663 2.82 26.68 55.17
CA HIS A 663 2.79 25.97 56.47
C HIS A 663 1.40 25.45 56.89
N HIS A 664 1.34 24.14 57.21
CA HIS A 664 0.23 23.36 57.83
C HIS A 664 -1.03 23.10 56.94
N GLN A 665 -1.80 22.02 57.11
CA GLN A 665 -1.83 20.99 58.17
C GLN A 665 -2.34 19.61 57.69
N ASP A 666 -2.24 18.59 58.54
CA ASP A 666 -2.64 17.19 58.35
C ASP A 666 -4.14 16.93 58.09
N GLN A 667 -4.45 15.77 57.50
CA GLN A 667 -5.48 14.89 58.08
C GLN A 667 -5.31 13.41 57.69
N SER A 668 -5.61 12.52 58.63
CA SER A 668 -5.45 11.06 58.51
C SER A 668 -6.66 10.30 59.11
N SER A 669 -7.14 9.28 58.40
CA SER A 669 -8.07 8.23 58.88
C SER A 669 -8.39 7.27 57.70
N SER A 670 -8.69 5.97 57.88
CA SER A 670 -8.41 5.03 58.98
C SER A 670 -8.66 3.59 58.52
N LEU A 671 -7.67 2.71 58.75
CA LEU A 671 -7.77 1.30 59.16
C LEU A 671 -9.16 0.61 59.20
N ILE A 672 -9.29 -0.53 58.51
CA ILE A 672 -9.86 -1.78 59.05
C ILE A 672 -8.98 -2.95 58.58
N SER A 673 -8.72 -3.92 59.46
CA SER A 673 -7.99 -5.17 59.15
C SER A 673 -8.82 -6.40 59.49
N SER A 674 -8.58 -7.52 58.80
CA SER A 674 -8.68 -8.84 59.43
C SER A 674 -7.68 -9.83 58.80
N LYS A 675 -7.16 -10.74 59.61
CA LYS A 675 -6.20 -11.80 59.26
C LYS A 675 -6.87 -13.17 59.35
N ASN A 676 -6.32 -14.16 58.63
CA ASN A 676 -6.10 -15.58 59.02
C ASN A 676 -5.43 -16.27 57.80
N SER A 677 -4.21 -16.83 57.81
CA SER A 677 -3.70 -18.03 58.52
C SER A 677 -4.48 -19.32 58.18
N THR A 678 -3.92 -20.46 57.74
CA THR A 678 -2.51 -20.94 57.54
C THR A 678 -2.54 -22.22 56.63
N PRO A 679 -1.42 -22.90 56.27
CA PRO A 679 -1.32 -23.72 55.05
C PRO A 679 -1.59 -25.24 55.20
N ILE A 680 -1.61 -25.95 54.06
CA ILE A 680 -1.47 -27.41 53.96
C ILE A 680 -0.21 -27.78 53.15
N ARG A 681 0.44 -28.89 53.50
CA ARG A 681 1.82 -29.26 53.11
C ARG A 681 1.86 -30.64 52.43
N ALA A 682 2.64 -30.71 51.35
CA ALA A 682 3.34 -31.88 50.77
C ALA A 682 2.59 -33.16 50.32
N SER A 683 2.95 -33.61 49.11
CA SER A 683 3.57 -34.93 48.93
C SER A 683 4.77 -34.82 47.97
N LEU A 684 5.68 -35.81 47.98
CA LEU A 684 7.02 -35.77 47.38
C LEU A 684 7.27 -36.93 46.40
N SER A 685 8.06 -36.65 45.35
CA SER A 685 9.06 -37.54 44.72
C SER A 685 9.91 -36.67 43.76
N HIS A 686 11.24 -36.50 43.90
CA HIS A 686 12.35 -37.46 43.68
C HIS A 686 12.28 -38.12 42.29
N HIS A 687 13.27 -38.09 41.37
CA HIS A 687 14.68 -37.62 41.31
C HIS A 687 14.94 -36.89 39.96
N HIS A 688 16.10 -36.33 39.57
CA HIS A 688 17.45 -36.25 40.15
C HIS A 688 18.13 -34.89 39.78
N SER A 689 19.31 -34.60 40.34
CA SER A 689 20.27 -33.57 39.88
C SER A 689 21.40 -34.14 39.02
N LEU A 690 22.02 -33.32 38.16
CA LEU A 690 23.48 -33.16 38.07
C LEU A 690 23.87 -31.92 37.24
N SER A 691 25.00 -31.32 37.57
CA SER A 691 25.56 -30.08 36.97
C SER A 691 26.93 -30.35 36.33
N GLN A 692 27.52 -29.29 35.76
CA GLN A 692 28.84 -29.15 35.09
C GLN A 692 28.77 -29.22 33.55
N SER A 693 29.28 -28.29 32.73
CA SER A 693 30.37 -27.28 32.80
C SER A 693 31.77 -27.78 32.38
N GLN A 694 32.09 -27.64 31.09
CA GLN A 694 33.41 -27.55 30.40
C GLN A 694 33.06 -27.36 28.90
N ILE A 695 33.59 -26.44 28.09
CA ILE A 695 34.95 -25.88 27.89
C ILE A 695 35.96 -26.94 27.43
N PHE A 696 36.12 -27.08 26.10
CA PHE A 696 37.36 -27.30 25.32
C PHE A 696 37.04 -26.73 23.92
N SER A 697 37.72 -25.73 23.36
CA SER A 697 39.14 -25.61 22.94
C SER A 697 39.41 -26.23 21.56
N LEU A 698 40.09 -25.45 20.71
CA LEU A 698 40.61 -25.83 19.40
C LEU A 698 41.76 -26.84 19.53
N GLU A 699 41.93 -27.70 18.53
CA GLU A 699 43.21 -27.93 17.87
C GLU A 699 42.99 -28.56 16.48
N ASP A 700 43.91 -28.28 15.56
CA ASP A 700 43.93 -28.79 14.18
C ASP A 700 44.46 -30.23 14.13
N ASP A 701 44.22 -30.96 13.03
CA ASP A 701 45.20 -31.87 12.43
C ASP A 701 44.78 -32.28 11.01
N ASP A 702 45.77 -32.42 10.13
CA ASP A 702 45.68 -32.70 8.68
C ASP A 702 45.72 -34.22 8.35
N GLU A 703 45.69 -34.52 7.04
CA GLU A 703 46.11 -35.75 6.32
C GLU A 703 45.09 -36.88 6.02
N ASP A 704 44.79 -36.97 4.71
CA ASP A 704 44.84 -38.14 3.82
C ASP A 704 44.14 -39.48 4.18
N ALA A 705 43.04 -39.77 3.47
CA ALA A 705 42.86 -40.98 2.63
C ALA A 705 41.60 -40.90 1.73
#